data_AF-A0AA38S5A1-F1
#
_entry.id   AF-A0AA38S5A1-F1
#
_cell.length_a   1.000
_cell.length_b   1.000
_cell.length_c   1.000
_cell.angle_alpha   90.00
_cell.angle_beta   90.00
_cell.angle_gamma   90.00
#
_symmetry.space_group_name_H-M   'P 1'
#
loop_
_entity.id
_entity.type
_entity.pdbx_description
1 polymer ?
#
loop_
_entity_poly.entity_id
_entity_poly.type
_entity_poly.pdbx_seq_one_letter_code
_entity_poly.pdbx_strand_id
1 'polypeptide(L)'
;MTTLSSPHIYFHLLLLFLLRHLPPCSAAAGGRWSVLLPTIGITAMHMQLLPNDRLVIFDRTDFGSSNISLPDGKCRADPNDKALKLDCTAHSVEYDVASNSVRPLTVLTDVWCSSGALTPDGTLVQTGGFNDGDHVVRVYRPCDKCDWEEIPFGLIQRRWYATSHILPDGRQIIIGGRRQFNYEFYPKRSQFEKLQNLPFLVQTYDHEIENNLYPFVFLHTDGNLFIFANNRAILLDYTTNQVLKTYPNVPGGDPRNYPSTGSAVLLPLKIVHGIVDVVEVLVCGGAPKGANFNAKIGKFDRALDTCGRIKISDPNPEWVMETMPMGRVMSDILLLPNRDVLLINGGSSGTAGWESGRDPVLQPVIYKPDNPTGSRFEVQNPSTIPRMYHSTAVLVRDGRVLVSGSNPHECYNFTNVLYPTELSLEAFSPSYLDPTLYAHRPKILSPITRFQYGKRVMIQFTVQSLLDLNLVSVTMVAPSFNTHSFSMNQRLLVLESSNVSKVVGGLKYEVEVTAPASGKIAPAGYYLVFVVHENIPSEGVWIHVAIFILKRGETPKERGSGGPRGSAPGWGRKPWRYPISLLLSPTKIESIIKMTNPVSMKDMHKTFAKLEKFSGQDFRRWQKKMHFYLTDLKVVYVLSTPFPAFVENETLEQTRNRSKWENADYICRGHILNGMSDSLFDVYQNVESAKELWDRLEAKYMAEDVSSKKFLVGNFLNYKMVDTRPVMEQYHELQRMLG
;
A
#
# COMPACT_ATOMS: atom_id res chain seq x y z
N MET A 1 -75.83 -17.05 46.27
CA MET A 1 -74.75 -17.60 45.43
C MET A 1 -74.15 -16.45 44.66
N THR A 2 -73.11 -15.84 45.21
CA THR A 2 -72.40 -14.67 44.66
C THR A 2 -71.31 -15.13 43.70
N THR A 3 -71.32 -14.55 42.50
CA THR A 3 -70.36 -14.75 41.42
C THR A 3 -69.16 -13.83 41.63
N LEU A 4 -67.95 -14.38 41.71
CA LEU A 4 -66.70 -13.62 41.67
C LEU A 4 -66.12 -13.67 40.25
N SER A 5 -66.06 -12.49 39.63
CA SER A 5 -65.31 -12.16 38.43
C SER A 5 -63.81 -12.11 38.74
N SER A 6 -62.99 -12.85 38.00
CA SER A 6 -61.54 -12.88 38.22
C SER A 6 -60.80 -12.18 37.07
N PRO A 7 -60.18 -11.01 37.30
CA PRO A 7 -59.44 -10.22 36.30
C PRO A 7 -58.09 -10.86 35.90
N HIS A 8 -57.73 -12.00 36.49
CA HIS A 8 -56.45 -12.66 36.27
C HIS A 8 -56.33 -13.36 34.91
N ILE A 9 -57.46 -13.78 34.30
CA ILE A 9 -57.44 -14.49 33.01
C ILE A 9 -57.10 -13.53 31.86
N TYR A 10 -57.60 -12.30 31.91
CA TYR A 10 -57.29 -11.28 30.89
C TYR A 10 -55.84 -10.79 30.97
N PHE A 11 -55.25 -10.72 32.16
CA PHE A 11 -53.86 -10.33 32.33
C PHE A 11 -52.88 -11.36 31.74
N HIS A 12 -53.17 -12.66 31.90
CA HIS A 12 -52.33 -13.72 31.32
C HIS A 12 -52.45 -13.83 29.80
N LEU A 13 -53.63 -13.58 29.23
CA LEU A 13 -53.82 -13.54 27.77
C LEU A 13 -53.13 -12.32 27.13
N LEU A 14 -53.11 -11.16 27.81
CA LEU A 14 -52.40 -9.97 27.33
C LEU A 14 -50.87 -10.17 27.39
N LEU A 15 -50.36 -10.84 28.43
CA LEU A 15 -48.94 -11.16 28.57
C LEU A 15 -48.46 -12.13 27.47
N LEU A 16 -49.29 -13.13 27.12
CA LEU A 16 -49.02 -14.08 26.03
C LEU A 16 -49.06 -13.42 24.64
N PHE A 17 -49.87 -12.36 24.46
CA PHE A 17 -49.88 -11.58 23.22
C PHE A 17 -48.68 -10.62 23.11
N LEU A 18 -48.24 -10.02 24.22
CA LEU A 18 -47.04 -9.19 24.28
C LEU A 18 -45.75 -10.01 24.11
N LEU A 19 -45.72 -11.26 24.59
CA LEU A 19 -44.60 -12.20 24.40
C LEU A 19 -44.48 -12.70 22.94
N ARG A 20 -45.53 -12.59 22.12
CA ARG A 20 -45.47 -12.89 20.67
C ARG A 20 -45.02 -11.71 19.80
N HIS A 21 -44.86 -10.52 20.38
CA HIS A 21 -44.37 -9.32 19.70
C HIS A 21 -43.02 -8.81 20.22
N LEU A 22 -42.38 -9.57 21.12
CA LEU A 22 -40.95 -9.43 21.34
C LEU A 22 -40.24 -10.12 20.18
N PRO A 23 -39.31 -9.45 19.45
CA PRO A 23 -38.44 -10.16 18.55
C PRO A 23 -37.77 -11.28 19.36
N PRO A 24 -37.60 -12.50 18.81
CA PRO A 24 -36.91 -13.56 19.52
C PRO A 24 -35.60 -12.98 20.01
N CYS A 25 -35.36 -13.05 21.32
CA CYS A 25 -34.08 -12.74 21.91
C CYS A 25 -33.09 -13.71 21.26
N SER A 26 -32.47 -13.27 20.16
CA SER A 26 -31.58 -14.08 19.36
C SER A 26 -30.43 -14.46 20.28
N ALA A 27 -30.29 -15.76 20.53
CA ALA A 27 -29.03 -16.32 20.98
C ALA A 27 -27.92 -15.72 20.09
N ALA A 28 -26.88 -15.15 20.71
CA ALA A 28 -25.88 -14.29 20.07
C ALA A 28 -25.47 -14.76 18.66
N ALA A 29 -26.04 -14.12 17.62
CA ALA A 29 -25.83 -14.45 16.21
C ALA A 29 -24.53 -13.82 15.66
N GLY A 30 -23.42 -13.95 16.40
CA GLY A 30 -22.12 -13.42 16.00
C GLY A 30 -21.29 -14.45 15.22
N GLY A 31 -20.38 -13.98 14.36
CA GLY A 31 -19.39 -14.84 13.70
C GLY A 31 -18.51 -15.64 14.69
N ARG A 32 -17.74 -16.60 14.18
CA ARG A 32 -16.93 -17.55 14.97
C ARG A 32 -15.45 -17.42 14.66
N TRP A 33 -14.60 -17.64 15.66
CA TRP A 33 -13.15 -17.64 15.52
C TRP A 33 -12.59 -19.07 15.59
N SER A 34 -11.53 -19.32 14.82
CA SER A 34 -10.74 -20.55 14.90
C SER A 34 -9.26 -20.25 14.66
N VAL A 35 -8.39 -20.70 15.57
CA VAL A 35 -6.94 -20.71 15.32
C VAL A 35 -6.64 -21.81 14.31
N LEU A 36 -6.03 -21.44 13.17
CA LEU A 36 -5.66 -22.37 12.11
C LEU A 36 -4.25 -22.92 12.31
N LEU A 37 -3.32 -22.04 12.67
CA LEU A 37 -1.93 -22.37 12.97
C LEU A 37 -1.47 -21.55 14.18
N PRO A 38 -0.79 -22.17 15.16
CA PRO A 38 -0.23 -21.43 16.30
C PRO A 38 0.92 -20.52 15.88
N THR A 39 1.57 -20.81 14.75
CA THR A 39 2.59 -19.96 14.13
C THR A 39 2.68 -20.22 12.63
N ILE A 40 2.91 -19.17 11.86
CA ILE A 40 3.35 -19.24 10.46
C ILE A 40 4.85 -18.88 10.30
N GLY A 41 5.55 -18.67 11.41
CA GLY A 41 6.98 -18.32 11.44
C GLY A 41 7.31 -16.84 11.31
N ILE A 42 6.40 -16.03 10.77
CA ILE A 42 6.56 -14.58 10.54
C ILE A 42 5.32 -13.81 11.02
N THR A 43 5.43 -12.48 11.16
CA THR A 43 4.25 -11.62 11.32
C THR A 43 3.63 -11.33 9.95
N ALA A 44 2.31 -11.29 9.87
CA ALA A 44 1.62 -11.03 8.61
C ALA A 44 1.45 -9.53 8.35
N MET A 45 2.55 -8.83 8.10
CA MET A 45 2.51 -7.40 7.79
C MET A 45 1.83 -7.12 6.44
N HIS A 46 1.98 -8.02 5.48
CA HIS A 46 1.33 -7.94 4.17
C HIS A 46 0.70 -9.30 3.84
N MET A 47 -0.48 -9.28 3.21
CA MET A 47 -1.18 -10.49 2.76
C MET A 47 -1.85 -10.26 1.39
N GLN A 48 -1.77 -11.26 0.51
CA GLN A 48 -2.47 -11.28 -0.79
C GLN A 48 -2.91 -12.70 -1.16
N LEU A 49 -4.22 -12.88 -1.41
CA LEU A 49 -4.76 -14.12 -1.95
C LEU A 49 -4.48 -14.23 -3.45
N LEU A 50 -4.00 -15.38 -3.90
CA LEU A 50 -3.69 -15.68 -5.30
C LEU A 50 -4.77 -16.57 -5.95
N PRO A 51 -4.90 -16.56 -7.29
CA PRO A 51 -5.91 -17.34 -8.03
C PRO A 51 -5.62 -18.85 -8.11
N ASN A 52 -5.04 -19.40 -7.05
CA ASN A 52 -4.78 -20.82 -6.81
C ASN A 52 -5.07 -21.21 -5.34
N ASP A 53 -5.81 -20.35 -4.61
CA ASP A 53 -6.13 -20.49 -3.19
C ASP A 53 -4.92 -20.50 -2.23
N ARG A 54 -3.75 -20.05 -2.71
CA ARG A 54 -2.61 -19.79 -1.86
C ARG A 54 -2.54 -18.32 -1.49
N LEU A 55 -2.03 -18.07 -0.30
CA LEU A 55 -1.88 -16.75 0.27
C LEU A 55 -0.39 -16.45 0.41
N VAL A 56 0.06 -15.35 -0.19
CA VAL A 56 1.42 -14.85 0.04
C VAL A 56 1.37 -13.90 1.24
N ILE A 57 2.19 -14.21 2.25
CA ILE A 57 2.33 -13.45 3.48
C ILE A 57 3.79 -13.05 3.62
N PHE A 58 4.07 -11.81 4.01
CA PHE A 58 5.46 -11.37 4.22
C PHE A 58 5.61 -10.25 5.24
N ASP A 59 6.79 -10.28 5.84
CA ASP A 59 7.30 -9.37 6.86
C ASP A 59 8.57 -8.66 6.33
N ARG A 60 9.06 -7.66 7.04
CA ARG A 60 10.34 -7.00 6.76
C ARG A 60 11.52 -7.89 7.13
N THR A 61 12.70 -7.62 6.56
CA THR A 61 13.90 -8.45 6.75
C THR A 61 14.90 -7.89 7.77
N ASP A 62 14.81 -6.61 8.10
CA ASP A 62 15.87 -5.82 8.74
C ASP A 62 15.75 -5.75 10.29
N PHE A 63 15.07 -6.71 10.94
CA PHE A 63 14.98 -6.82 12.40
C PHE A 63 15.66 -8.07 13.01
N GLY A 64 16.21 -8.95 12.18
CA GLY A 64 16.85 -10.20 12.63
C GLY A 64 16.12 -11.46 12.17
N SER A 65 16.47 -12.61 12.76
CA SER A 65 15.94 -13.91 12.35
C SER A 65 14.44 -14.04 12.61
N SER A 66 13.71 -14.61 11.64
CA SER A 66 12.33 -15.04 11.84
C SER A 66 12.24 -16.43 12.49
N ASN A 67 11.02 -16.89 12.79
CA ASN A 67 10.77 -18.19 13.42
C ASN A 67 10.49 -19.30 12.39
N ILE A 68 11.03 -19.18 11.18
CA ILE A 68 10.94 -20.19 10.12
C ILE A 68 12.19 -20.19 9.25
N SER A 69 12.80 -21.37 9.08
CA SER A 69 14.01 -21.51 8.28
C SER A 69 13.69 -21.60 6.79
N LEU A 70 14.61 -21.10 5.96
CA LEU A 70 14.61 -21.41 4.53
C LEU A 70 14.96 -22.89 4.31
N PRO A 71 14.40 -23.53 3.27
CA PRO A 71 14.65 -24.95 3.00
C PRO A 71 16.08 -25.20 2.51
N ASP A 72 16.52 -26.45 2.62
CA ASP A 72 17.76 -26.97 2.02
C ASP A 72 19.05 -26.22 2.42
N GLY A 73 19.07 -25.58 3.60
CA GLY A 73 20.22 -24.80 4.07
C GLY A 73 20.46 -23.51 3.28
N LYS A 74 19.49 -23.07 2.47
CA LYS A 74 19.53 -21.80 1.76
C LYS A 74 19.59 -20.65 2.76
N CYS A 75 20.41 -19.64 2.46
CA CYS A 75 20.44 -18.39 3.21
C CYS A 75 20.37 -17.21 2.24
N ARG A 76 19.65 -16.17 2.64
CA ARG A 76 19.65 -14.86 2.01
C ARG A 76 20.97 -14.16 2.37
N ALA A 77 21.77 -13.83 1.38
CA ALA A 77 22.96 -12.99 1.57
C ALA A 77 22.67 -11.59 1.01
N ASP A 78 22.55 -10.62 1.90
CA ASP A 78 22.35 -9.22 1.52
C ASP A 78 23.29 -8.31 2.33
N PRO A 79 24.31 -7.69 1.70
CA PRO A 79 25.20 -6.78 2.39
C PRO A 79 24.52 -5.48 2.85
N ASN A 80 23.31 -5.17 2.39
CA ASN A 80 22.60 -3.93 2.75
C ASN A 80 21.65 -4.08 3.94
N ASP A 81 21.24 -5.31 4.28
CA ASP A 81 20.36 -5.58 5.42
C ASP A 81 20.93 -5.05 6.74
N LYS A 82 20.09 -4.38 7.54
CA LYS A 82 20.57 -3.69 8.74
C LYS A 82 20.79 -4.61 9.94
N ALA A 83 20.16 -5.79 9.97
CA ALA A 83 20.25 -6.73 11.07
C ALA A 83 21.16 -7.92 10.74
N LEU A 84 20.89 -8.63 9.64
CA LEU A 84 21.57 -9.88 9.28
C LEU A 84 22.02 -9.87 7.81
N LYS A 85 23.35 -9.73 7.64
CA LYS A 85 23.99 -9.79 6.31
C LYS A 85 23.87 -11.17 5.65
N LEU A 86 23.87 -12.22 6.47
CA LEU A 86 23.58 -13.59 6.08
C LEU A 86 22.47 -14.11 6.98
N ASP A 87 21.31 -14.39 6.40
CA ASP A 87 20.12 -14.85 7.12
C ASP A 87 19.60 -16.15 6.50
N CYS A 88 19.46 -17.19 7.32
CA CYS A 88 18.97 -18.51 6.89
C CYS A 88 17.48 -18.73 7.24
N THR A 89 16.80 -17.67 7.65
CA THR A 89 15.36 -17.65 7.95
C THR A 89 14.56 -16.97 6.85
N ALA A 90 13.26 -17.26 6.79
CA ALA A 90 12.37 -16.75 5.75
C ALA A 90 11.51 -15.61 6.29
N HIS A 91 11.44 -14.52 5.54
CA HIS A 91 10.59 -13.35 5.84
C HIS A 91 9.37 -13.25 4.93
N SER A 92 9.18 -14.25 4.09
CA SER A 92 7.99 -14.42 3.27
C SER A 92 7.60 -15.88 3.31
N VAL A 93 6.30 -16.15 3.28
CA VAL A 93 5.74 -17.49 3.23
C VAL A 93 4.55 -17.54 2.27
N GLU A 94 4.33 -18.72 1.72
CA GLU A 94 3.12 -19.09 1.01
C GLU A 94 2.30 -20.02 1.90
N TYR A 95 1.07 -19.61 2.24
CA TYR A 95 0.11 -20.42 2.99
C TYR A 95 -0.90 -21.04 2.03
N ASP A 96 -1.05 -22.36 2.07
CA ASP A 96 -2.04 -23.10 1.30
C ASP A 96 -3.30 -23.31 2.14
N VAL A 97 -4.40 -22.67 1.73
CA VAL A 97 -5.66 -22.63 2.50
C VAL A 97 -6.31 -24.01 2.63
N ALA A 98 -6.18 -24.86 1.60
CA ALA A 98 -6.85 -26.16 1.56
C ALA A 98 -6.14 -27.18 2.45
N SER A 99 -4.81 -27.20 2.41
CA SER A 99 -3.99 -28.12 3.21
C SER A 99 -3.65 -27.58 4.60
N ASN A 100 -3.93 -26.30 4.88
CA ASN A 100 -3.55 -25.60 6.10
C ASN A 100 -2.03 -25.71 6.37
N SER A 101 -1.22 -25.50 5.34
CA SER A 101 0.23 -25.65 5.39
C SER A 101 0.97 -24.39 4.93
N VAL A 102 2.23 -24.24 5.37
CA VAL A 102 3.07 -23.08 5.09
C VAL A 102 4.34 -23.53 4.39
N ARG A 103 4.72 -22.81 3.33
CA ARG A 103 5.98 -22.96 2.61
C ARG A 103 6.81 -21.68 2.74
N PRO A 104 8.07 -21.74 3.19
CA PRO A 104 8.96 -20.57 3.20
C PRO A 104 9.28 -20.08 1.78
N LEU A 105 9.34 -18.76 1.61
CA LEU A 105 9.77 -18.06 0.39
C LEU A 105 11.01 -17.21 0.69
N THR A 106 11.90 -17.05 -0.28
CA THR A 106 13.05 -16.16 -0.18
C THR A 106 12.71 -14.82 -0.80
N VAL A 107 12.61 -13.79 0.04
CA VAL A 107 12.67 -12.40 -0.39
C VAL A 107 14.06 -11.87 -0.09
N LEU A 108 14.70 -11.19 -1.05
CA LEU A 108 16.09 -10.75 -0.97
C LEU A 108 16.21 -9.37 -0.33
N THR A 109 15.48 -8.39 -0.84
CA THR A 109 15.57 -6.98 -0.38
C THR A 109 14.39 -6.63 0.53
N ASP A 110 14.52 -5.58 1.35
CA ASP A 110 13.52 -5.25 2.38
C ASP A 110 12.17 -4.76 1.82
N VAL A 111 11.09 -5.46 2.17
CA VAL A 111 9.69 -5.19 1.76
C VAL A 111 8.91 -4.32 2.75
N TRP A 112 9.55 -3.80 3.80
CA TRP A 112 8.90 -3.03 4.86
C TRP A 112 8.08 -1.85 4.32
N CYS A 113 6.82 -1.76 4.73
CA CYS A 113 5.83 -0.75 4.32
C CYS A 113 5.76 -0.54 2.81
N SER A 114 5.65 -1.65 2.08
CA SER A 114 5.49 -1.65 0.65
C SER A 114 4.03 -1.75 0.22
N SER A 115 3.79 -1.83 -1.09
CA SER A 115 2.43 -1.99 -1.63
C SER A 115 2.42 -2.96 -2.80
N GLY A 116 1.24 -3.43 -3.21
CA GLY A 116 1.15 -4.36 -4.33
C GLY A 116 -0.24 -4.46 -4.96
N ALA A 117 -0.31 -5.20 -6.06
CA ALA A 117 -1.54 -5.56 -6.75
C ALA A 117 -1.34 -6.86 -7.53
N LEU A 118 -2.44 -7.54 -7.85
CA LEU A 118 -2.44 -8.58 -8.88
C LEU A 118 -2.54 -7.94 -10.26
N THR A 119 -1.69 -8.40 -11.16
CA THR A 119 -1.80 -8.09 -12.60
C THR A 119 -2.91 -8.92 -13.25
N PRO A 120 -3.32 -8.62 -14.50
CA PRO A 120 -4.41 -9.33 -15.14
C PRO A 120 -4.22 -10.85 -15.27
N ASP A 121 -2.98 -11.35 -15.27
CA ASP A 121 -2.69 -12.78 -15.33
C ASP A 121 -2.60 -13.47 -13.96
N GLY A 122 -2.89 -12.74 -12.87
CA GLY A 122 -2.86 -13.27 -11.51
C GLY A 122 -1.49 -13.23 -10.84
N THR A 123 -0.47 -12.69 -11.51
CA THR A 123 0.86 -12.45 -10.91
C THR A 123 0.79 -11.34 -9.88
N LEU A 124 1.35 -11.56 -8.69
CA LEU A 124 1.52 -10.53 -7.67
C LEU A 124 2.72 -9.65 -8.01
N VAL A 125 2.48 -8.34 -8.11
CA VAL A 125 3.52 -7.32 -8.24
C VAL A 125 3.52 -6.48 -6.96
N GLN A 126 4.61 -6.61 -6.21
CA GLN A 126 4.92 -5.83 -5.02
C GLN A 126 5.92 -4.72 -5.43
N THR A 127 5.77 -3.54 -4.84
CA THR A 127 6.55 -2.35 -5.20
C THR A 127 7.02 -1.60 -3.97
N GLY A 128 8.30 -1.22 -4.00
CA GLY A 128 8.93 -0.43 -2.94
C GLY A 128 9.28 -1.27 -1.72
N GLY A 129 9.43 -0.58 -0.60
CA GLY A 129 9.97 -1.15 0.62
C GLY A 129 10.83 -0.11 1.34
N PHE A 130 11.72 -0.59 2.20
CA PHE A 130 12.67 0.25 2.91
C PHE A 130 14.10 -0.04 2.45
N ASN A 131 15.04 0.84 2.79
CA ASN A 131 16.46 0.66 2.54
C ASN A 131 16.78 0.34 1.06
N ASP A 132 17.32 -0.84 0.78
CA ASP A 132 17.68 -1.38 -0.53
C ASP A 132 16.49 -1.89 -1.35
N GLY A 133 15.32 -2.03 -0.72
CA GLY A 133 14.05 -2.39 -1.36
C GLY A 133 13.23 -1.21 -1.90
N ASP A 134 13.62 0.04 -1.61
CA ASP A 134 12.77 1.21 -1.84
C ASP A 134 12.52 1.53 -3.33
N HIS A 135 13.39 1.10 -4.24
CA HIS A 135 13.21 1.20 -5.70
C HIS A 135 12.90 -0.15 -6.38
N VAL A 136 12.73 -1.21 -5.60
CA VAL A 136 12.59 -2.58 -6.12
C VAL A 136 11.14 -2.88 -6.48
N VAL A 137 10.96 -3.61 -7.57
CA VAL A 137 9.71 -4.30 -7.89
C VAL A 137 9.93 -5.78 -7.74
N ARG A 138 9.07 -6.46 -6.98
CA ARG A 138 9.14 -7.90 -6.77
C ARG A 138 7.91 -8.56 -7.39
N VAL A 139 8.15 -9.62 -8.13
CA VAL A 139 7.14 -10.33 -8.92
C VAL A 139 7.05 -11.75 -8.40
N TYR A 140 5.85 -12.17 -8.01
CA TYR A 140 5.60 -13.54 -7.56
C TYR A 140 4.57 -14.21 -8.44
N ARG A 141 4.99 -15.28 -9.11
CA ARG A 141 4.13 -16.15 -9.93
C ARG A 141 3.96 -17.47 -9.17
N PRO A 142 2.74 -17.84 -8.77
CA PRO A 142 2.54 -19.03 -7.96
C PRO A 142 2.90 -20.31 -8.74
N CYS A 143 3.78 -21.12 -8.15
CA CYS A 143 4.00 -22.52 -8.51
C CYS A 143 4.69 -23.26 -7.35
N ASP A 144 4.74 -24.59 -7.39
CA ASP A 144 5.23 -25.40 -6.25
C ASP A 144 6.69 -25.12 -5.84
N LYS A 145 7.50 -24.61 -6.77
CA LYS A 145 8.92 -24.30 -6.55
C LYS A 145 9.28 -22.85 -6.86
N CYS A 146 8.28 -21.99 -7.04
CA CYS A 146 8.49 -20.60 -7.40
C CYS A 146 8.88 -19.79 -6.17
N ASP A 147 9.66 -18.74 -6.42
CA ASP A 147 10.13 -17.78 -5.43
C ASP A 147 9.99 -16.36 -6.01
N TRP A 148 10.30 -15.33 -5.23
CA TRP A 148 10.25 -13.95 -5.70
C TRP A 148 11.28 -13.67 -6.81
N GLU A 149 10.83 -13.01 -7.87
CA GLU A 149 11.70 -12.38 -8.86
C GLU A 149 11.83 -10.89 -8.51
N GLU A 150 13.04 -10.44 -8.18
CA GLU A 150 13.28 -9.06 -7.82
C GLU A 150 13.92 -8.27 -8.96
N ILE A 151 13.37 -7.09 -9.23
CA ILE A 151 13.77 -6.20 -10.30
C ILE A 151 14.30 -4.91 -9.66
N PRO A 152 15.62 -4.80 -9.45
CA PRO A 152 16.24 -3.59 -8.95
C PRO A 152 15.97 -2.40 -9.88
N PHE A 153 15.76 -1.21 -9.30
CA PHE A 153 15.42 0.00 -10.04
C PHE A 153 14.18 -0.14 -10.95
N GLY A 154 13.27 -1.06 -10.60
CA GLY A 154 11.98 -1.23 -11.24
C GLY A 154 11.12 0.04 -11.11
N LEU A 155 11.33 0.82 -10.05
CA LEU A 155 10.73 2.14 -9.82
C LEU A 155 11.72 3.27 -10.13
N ILE A 156 11.20 4.41 -10.61
CA ILE A 156 11.97 5.64 -10.85
C ILE A 156 12.33 6.29 -9.52
N GLN A 157 11.40 6.25 -8.56
CA GLN A 157 11.59 6.87 -7.27
C GLN A 157 11.34 5.90 -6.12
N ARG A 158 12.00 6.16 -4.98
CA ARG A 158 11.79 5.40 -3.76
C ARG A 158 10.32 5.38 -3.35
N ARG A 159 9.80 4.22 -2.96
CA ARG A 159 8.42 4.04 -2.49
C ARG A 159 8.43 3.33 -1.15
N TRP A 160 8.11 4.07 -0.09
CA TRP A 160 7.93 3.55 1.26
C TRP A 160 6.65 4.16 1.82
N TYR A 161 5.67 3.36 2.27
CA TYR A 161 4.29 3.77 2.55
C TYR A 161 3.52 4.36 1.33
N ALA A 162 3.80 3.83 0.13
CA ALA A 162 3.04 4.20 -1.08
C ALA A 162 1.77 3.35 -1.21
N THR A 163 0.80 3.80 -1.99
CA THR A 163 -0.37 3.00 -2.36
C THR A 163 -0.26 2.54 -3.79
N SER A 164 -0.59 1.27 -4.04
CA SER A 164 -0.68 0.69 -5.37
C SER A 164 -2.13 0.43 -5.78
N HIS A 165 -2.45 0.65 -7.05
CA HIS A 165 -3.77 0.32 -7.58
C HIS A 165 -3.69 -0.22 -9.02
N ILE A 166 -4.43 -1.30 -9.32
CA ILE A 166 -4.57 -1.85 -10.67
C ILE A 166 -5.47 -0.97 -11.55
N LEU A 167 -5.07 -0.72 -12.80
CA LEU A 167 -5.78 0.13 -13.74
C LEU A 167 -6.52 -0.67 -14.81
N PRO A 168 -7.50 -0.06 -15.52
CA PRO A 168 -8.20 -0.70 -16.63
C PRO A 168 -7.29 -1.21 -17.76
N ASP A 169 -6.09 -0.62 -17.95
CA ASP A 169 -5.10 -1.07 -18.94
C ASP A 169 -4.21 -2.23 -18.45
N GLY A 170 -4.43 -2.71 -17.22
CA GLY A 170 -3.68 -3.79 -16.60
C GLY A 170 -2.35 -3.37 -15.97
N ARG A 171 -1.97 -2.09 -16.05
CA ARG A 171 -0.82 -1.55 -15.32
C ARG A 171 -1.21 -1.20 -13.89
N GLN A 172 -0.21 -1.12 -13.03
CA GLN A 172 -0.31 -0.64 -11.67
C GLN A 172 0.13 0.82 -11.61
N ILE A 173 -0.66 1.68 -10.96
CA ILE A 173 -0.21 3.01 -10.54
C ILE A 173 0.31 2.92 -9.11
N ILE A 174 1.43 3.59 -8.83
CA ILE A 174 2.05 3.67 -7.51
C ILE A 174 2.05 5.14 -7.08
N ILE A 175 1.26 5.46 -6.06
CA ILE A 175 0.98 6.83 -5.63
C ILE A 175 1.62 7.11 -4.28
N GLY A 176 2.39 8.20 -4.22
CA GLY A 176 2.92 8.73 -2.98
C GLY A 176 4.04 7.87 -2.40
N GLY A 177 4.06 7.79 -1.07
CA GLY A 177 5.18 7.32 -0.27
C GLY A 177 5.82 8.46 0.53
N ARG A 178 6.61 8.11 1.53
CA ARG A 178 7.19 9.05 2.49
C ARG A 178 8.01 10.13 1.79
N ARG A 179 7.52 11.38 1.89
CA ARG A 179 8.08 12.56 1.21
C ARG A 179 8.11 12.43 -0.33
N GLN A 180 7.21 11.64 -0.90
CA GLN A 180 7.03 11.50 -2.34
C GLN A 180 5.68 12.09 -2.74
N PHE A 181 5.71 13.20 -3.47
CA PHE A 181 4.52 13.94 -3.87
C PHE A 181 4.20 13.74 -5.36
N ASN A 182 4.28 12.48 -5.80
CA ASN A 182 4.20 12.10 -7.21
C ASN A 182 3.67 10.65 -7.33
N TYR A 183 3.36 10.25 -8.55
CA TYR A 183 3.05 8.87 -8.90
C TYR A 183 3.81 8.40 -10.15
N GLU A 184 3.89 7.08 -10.30
CA GLU A 184 4.45 6.41 -11.47
C GLU A 184 3.66 5.13 -11.80
N PHE A 185 4.04 4.46 -12.89
CA PHE A 185 3.38 3.25 -13.38
C PHE A 185 4.35 2.08 -13.50
N TYR A 186 3.82 0.88 -13.25
CA TYR A 186 4.49 -0.37 -13.53
C TYR A 186 3.57 -1.36 -14.28
N PRO A 187 4.04 -2.08 -15.31
CA PRO A 187 5.30 -1.85 -16.00
C PRO A 187 5.29 -0.49 -16.71
N LYS A 188 6.48 0.06 -16.91
CA LYS A 188 6.66 1.28 -17.70
C LYS A 188 6.36 0.98 -19.17
N ARG A 189 5.67 1.89 -19.87
CA ARG A 189 5.43 1.81 -21.33
C ARG A 189 6.71 2.01 -22.14
N SER A 190 7.65 2.77 -21.59
CA SER A 190 8.98 2.95 -22.16
C SER A 190 9.96 3.34 -21.06
N GLN A 191 11.25 3.19 -21.32
CA GLN A 191 12.30 3.64 -20.40
C GLN A 191 12.30 5.17 -20.18
N PHE A 192 11.60 5.93 -21.02
CA PHE A 192 11.49 7.39 -20.95
C PHE A 192 10.20 7.87 -20.27
N GLU A 193 9.35 6.96 -19.76
CA GLU A 193 8.16 7.34 -19.02
C GLU A 193 8.57 8.12 -17.76
N LYS A 194 8.00 9.32 -17.59
CA LYS A 194 8.38 10.26 -16.53
C LYS A 194 7.43 10.15 -15.34
N LEU A 195 7.98 10.42 -14.16
CA LEU A 195 7.21 10.68 -12.93
C LEU A 195 6.17 11.78 -13.16
N GLN A 196 5.00 11.61 -12.57
CA GLN A 196 3.93 12.59 -12.58
C GLN A 196 3.79 13.25 -11.21
N ASN A 197 3.94 14.57 -11.16
CA ASN A 197 3.74 15.31 -9.92
C ASN A 197 2.27 15.30 -9.51
N LEU A 198 2.03 15.15 -8.22
CA LEU A 198 0.69 15.19 -7.62
C LEU A 198 0.68 16.19 -6.45
N PRO A 199 0.49 17.50 -6.73
CA PRO A 199 0.50 18.55 -5.71
C PRO A 199 -0.47 18.33 -4.54
N PHE A 200 -1.55 17.58 -4.77
CA PHE A 200 -2.50 17.18 -3.73
C PHE A 200 -1.84 16.50 -2.52
N LEU A 201 -0.78 15.72 -2.73
CA LEU A 201 -0.05 15.09 -1.63
C LEU A 201 0.79 16.10 -0.82
N VAL A 202 1.19 17.23 -1.41
CA VAL A 202 1.79 18.34 -0.64
C VAL A 202 0.71 19.05 0.18
N GLN A 203 -0.44 19.30 -0.42
CA GLN A 203 -1.57 20.01 0.21
C GLN A 203 -2.22 19.26 1.38
N THR A 204 -1.93 17.97 1.52
CA THR A 204 -2.44 17.09 2.57
C THR A 204 -1.35 16.67 3.55
N TYR A 205 -0.11 17.12 3.35
CA TYR A 205 1.04 16.81 4.19
C TYR A 205 1.23 17.87 5.29
N ASP A 206 1.07 17.46 6.54
CA ASP A 206 1.43 18.29 7.70
C ASP A 206 2.88 17.98 8.11
N HIS A 207 3.79 18.97 7.96
CA HIS A 207 5.27 18.82 8.04
C HIS A 207 5.76 18.12 9.33
N GLU A 208 5.04 18.24 10.45
CA GLU A 208 5.46 17.70 11.75
C GLU A 208 4.68 16.45 12.21
N ILE A 209 3.53 16.18 11.59
CA ILE A 209 2.61 15.12 12.06
C ILE A 209 2.69 13.91 11.14
N GLU A 210 2.97 14.12 9.84
CA GLU A 210 3.01 13.12 8.77
C GLU A 210 1.73 12.29 8.75
N ASN A 211 0.70 12.66 8.00
CA ASN A 211 -0.66 12.10 8.14
C ASN A 211 -1.36 11.78 6.81
N ASN A 212 -0.58 11.56 5.75
CA ASN A 212 -1.10 11.30 4.41
C ASN A 212 -0.42 10.12 3.69
N LEU A 213 0.22 9.23 4.46
CA LEU A 213 0.86 8.02 3.97
C LEU A 213 -0.17 6.91 3.72
N TYR A 214 0.08 6.01 2.76
CA TYR A 214 -0.93 5.11 2.21
C TYR A 214 -2.24 5.84 1.85
N PRO A 215 -2.22 6.81 0.90
CA PRO A 215 -3.46 7.45 0.47
C PRO A 215 -4.47 6.39 0.01
N PHE A 216 -5.74 6.57 0.35
CA PHE A 216 -6.77 5.61 -0.08
C PHE A 216 -7.12 5.89 -1.53
N VAL A 217 -6.84 4.93 -2.40
CA VAL A 217 -7.04 5.05 -3.85
C VAL A 217 -8.12 4.06 -4.25
N PHE A 218 -9.16 4.56 -4.93
CA PHE A 218 -10.23 3.75 -5.50
C PHE A 218 -10.45 4.13 -6.96
N LEU A 219 -10.46 3.15 -7.86
CA LEU A 219 -10.84 3.37 -9.25
C LEU A 219 -12.36 3.61 -9.36
N HIS A 220 -12.74 4.79 -9.83
CA HIS A 220 -14.12 5.15 -10.13
C HIS A 220 -14.60 4.46 -11.43
N THR A 221 -15.92 4.31 -11.60
CA THR A 221 -16.53 3.54 -12.70
C THR A 221 -16.41 4.23 -14.07
N ASP A 222 -16.05 5.52 -14.10
CA ASP A 222 -15.72 6.28 -15.31
C ASP A 222 -14.25 6.08 -15.77
N GLY A 223 -13.43 5.41 -14.97
CA GLY A 223 -12.03 5.13 -15.22
C GLY A 223 -11.05 6.09 -14.54
N ASN A 224 -11.52 7.07 -13.77
CA ASN A 224 -10.68 8.01 -12.99
C ASN A 224 -10.40 7.48 -11.58
N LEU A 225 -9.50 8.12 -10.83
CA LEU A 225 -9.14 7.69 -9.47
C LEU A 225 -9.66 8.65 -8.41
N PHE A 226 -10.47 8.14 -7.49
CA PHE A 226 -10.71 8.82 -6.22
C PHE A 226 -9.48 8.61 -5.34
N ILE A 227 -8.86 9.70 -4.91
CA ILE A 227 -7.68 9.69 -4.03
C ILE A 227 -8.01 10.47 -2.77
N PHE A 228 -7.99 9.80 -1.64
CA PHE A 228 -8.17 10.38 -0.32
C PHE A 228 -6.84 10.38 0.43
N ALA A 229 -6.47 11.52 1.01
CA ALA A 229 -5.26 11.68 1.79
C ALA A 229 -5.49 12.65 2.95
N ASN A 230 -5.03 12.27 4.15
CA ASN A 230 -5.28 12.98 5.40
C ASN A 230 -6.78 13.07 5.71
N ASN A 231 -7.45 14.16 5.34
CA ASN A 231 -8.89 14.38 5.55
C ASN A 231 -9.58 14.95 4.29
N ARG A 232 -8.89 14.93 3.14
CA ARG A 232 -9.32 15.54 1.87
C ARG A 232 -9.35 14.47 0.79
N ALA A 233 -10.11 14.71 -0.28
CA ALA A 233 -10.10 13.85 -1.46
C ALA A 233 -10.23 14.62 -2.77
N ILE A 234 -9.74 14.00 -3.85
CA ILE A 234 -9.85 14.46 -5.23
C ILE A 234 -10.28 13.33 -6.17
N LEU A 235 -10.82 13.68 -7.33
CA LEU A 235 -10.97 12.80 -8.49
C LEU A 235 -9.88 13.16 -9.50
N LEU A 236 -8.97 12.24 -9.76
CA LEU A 236 -7.82 12.42 -10.66
C LEU A 236 -8.04 11.66 -11.96
N ASP A 237 -7.94 12.36 -13.08
CA ASP A 237 -7.63 11.75 -14.38
C ASP A 237 -6.10 11.57 -14.45
N TYR A 238 -5.66 10.33 -14.19
CA TYR A 238 -4.24 9.97 -14.22
C TYR A 238 -3.67 9.87 -15.64
N THR A 239 -4.50 9.89 -16.68
CA THR A 239 -4.04 9.84 -18.07
C THR A 239 -3.59 11.21 -18.56
N THR A 240 -4.27 12.27 -18.11
CA THR A 240 -3.95 13.67 -18.41
C THR A 240 -3.26 14.40 -17.26
N ASN A 241 -3.14 13.74 -16.10
CA ASN A 241 -2.66 14.32 -14.84
C ASN A 241 -3.48 15.54 -14.39
N GLN A 242 -4.81 15.48 -14.52
CA GLN A 242 -5.72 16.57 -14.16
C GLN A 242 -6.62 16.20 -12.98
N VAL A 243 -6.75 17.12 -12.03
CA VAL A 243 -7.74 17.03 -10.95
C VAL A 243 -9.09 17.47 -11.52
N LEU A 244 -10.02 16.53 -11.67
CA LEU A 244 -11.35 16.78 -12.24
C LEU A 244 -12.34 17.33 -11.20
N LYS A 245 -12.19 16.90 -9.95
CA LYS A 245 -13.07 17.28 -8.84
C LYS A 245 -12.28 17.29 -7.53
N THR A 246 -12.60 18.23 -6.66
CA THR A 246 -12.19 18.23 -5.25
C THR A 246 -13.43 17.97 -4.40
N TYR A 247 -13.35 17.00 -3.49
CA TYR A 247 -14.44 16.64 -2.60
C TYR A 247 -14.38 17.49 -1.32
N PRO A 248 -15.52 17.67 -0.61
CA PRO A 248 -15.49 18.33 0.69
C PRO A 248 -14.59 17.58 1.68
N ASN A 249 -14.02 18.31 2.63
CA ASN A 249 -13.23 17.70 3.70
C ASN A 249 -14.15 16.85 4.60
N VAL A 250 -13.60 15.79 5.19
CA VAL A 250 -14.32 15.00 6.20
C VAL A 250 -14.65 15.90 7.41
N PRO A 251 -15.90 15.94 7.87
CA PRO A 251 -16.28 16.67 9.07
C PRO A 251 -15.41 16.29 10.29
N GLY A 252 -15.08 17.27 11.11
CA GLY A 252 -14.17 17.12 12.27
C GLY A 252 -12.70 17.41 11.94
N GLY A 253 -12.27 17.24 10.69
CA GLY A 253 -10.93 17.60 10.24
C GLY A 253 -9.81 16.66 10.71
N ASP A 254 -10.14 15.52 11.33
CA ASP A 254 -9.15 14.54 11.75
C ASP A 254 -8.56 13.75 10.57
N PRO A 255 -7.25 13.45 10.60
CA PRO A 255 -6.60 12.59 9.61
C PRO A 255 -7.14 11.17 9.66
N ARG A 256 -7.19 10.48 8.52
CA ARG A 256 -7.58 9.06 8.42
C ARG A 256 -6.47 8.16 7.89
N ASN A 257 -5.43 8.72 7.28
CA ASN A 257 -4.31 7.96 6.73
C ASN A 257 -3.22 7.73 7.78
N TYR A 258 -2.26 6.86 7.47
CA TYR A 258 -1.17 6.54 8.39
C TYR A 258 -0.41 7.81 8.83
N PRO A 259 -0.05 7.92 10.13
CA PRO A 259 -0.15 6.96 11.22
C PRO A 259 -1.47 7.02 11.97
N SER A 260 -2.34 8.01 11.72
CA SER A 260 -3.69 8.01 12.28
C SER A 260 -4.42 6.70 11.99
N THR A 261 -4.25 6.17 10.77
CA THR A 261 -4.59 4.78 10.42
C THR A 261 -6.05 4.44 10.75
N GLY A 262 -6.95 5.26 10.23
CA GLY A 262 -8.28 4.81 9.87
C GLY A 262 -8.21 3.98 8.59
N SER A 263 -9.38 3.60 8.09
CA SER A 263 -9.48 2.64 6.99
C SER A 263 -10.63 3.01 6.09
N ALA A 264 -10.56 2.59 4.82
CA ALA A 264 -11.55 2.94 3.83
C ALA A 264 -11.88 1.79 2.89
N VAL A 265 -13.08 1.84 2.31
CA VAL A 265 -13.55 0.86 1.33
C VAL A 265 -14.43 1.54 0.28
N LEU A 266 -14.31 1.08 -0.96
CA LEU A 266 -15.29 1.34 -2.00
C LEU A 266 -16.46 0.37 -1.80
N LEU A 267 -17.65 0.90 -1.48
CA LEU A 267 -18.83 0.10 -1.21
C LEU A 267 -19.26 -0.73 -2.44
N PRO A 268 -19.99 -1.84 -2.25
CA PRO A 268 -20.46 -2.70 -3.33
C PRO A 268 -21.06 -1.94 -4.51
N LEU A 269 -20.55 -2.22 -5.71
CA LEU A 269 -21.05 -1.59 -6.93
C LEU A 269 -22.16 -2.44 -7.54
N LYS A 270 -23.38 -1.91 -7.54
CA LYS A 270 -24.53 -2.58 -8.17
C LYS A 270 -24.58 -2.26 -9.65
N ILE A 271 -24.54 -3.29 -10.49
CA ILE A 271 -24.64 -3.15 -11.95
C ILE A 271 -26.11 -3.30 -12.35
N VAL A 272 -26.64 -2.31 -13.06
CA VAL A 272 -27.99 -2.31 -13.63
C VAL A 272 -27.90 -1.87 -15.08
N HIS A 273 -28.40 -2.66 -16.03
CA HIS A 273 -28.29 -2.41 -17.47
C HIS A 273 -26.86 -2.09 -17.94
N GLY A 274 -25.86 -2.75 -17.34
CA GLY A 274 -24.43 -2.55 -17.65
C GLY A 274 -23.80 -1.27 -17.08
N ILE A 275 -24.52 -0.48 -16.29
CA ILE A 275 -24.05 0.78 -15.70
C ILE A 275 -24.04 0.67 -14.16
N VAL A 276 -23.20 1.47 -13.51
CA VAL A 276 -23.20 1.64 -12.05
C VAL A 276 -23.52 3.11 -11.76
N ASP A 277 -24.73 3.37 -11.30
CA ASP A 277 -25.22 4.74 -11.08
C ASP A 277 -24.68 5.39 -9.79
N VAL A 278 -24.46 4.57 -8.76
CA VAL A 278 -24.04 5.03 -7.43
C VAL A 278 -22.70 4.41 -7.09
N VAL A 279 -21.72 5.28 -6.84
CA VAL A 279 -20.38 4.90 -6.38
C VAL A 279 -20.14 5.57 -5.04
N GLU A 280 -19.89 4.77 -4.01
CA GLU A 280 -19.76 5.26 -2.63
C GLU A 280 -18.46 4.80 -1.98
N VAL A 281 -17.89 5.69 -1.18
CA VAL A 281 -16.72 5.40 -0.34
C VAL A 281 -17.12 5.55 1.12
N LEU A 282 -16.69 4.59 1.94
CA LEU A 282 -16.80 4.62 3.39
C LEU A 282 -15.39 4.79 3.98
N VAL A 283 -15.21 5.73 4.90
CA VAL A 283 -13.96 5.99 5.63
C VAL A 283 -14.24 5.99 7.12
N CYS A 284 -13.55 5.17 7.90
CA CYS A 284 -13.86 4.92 9.30
C CYS A 284 -12.63 4.96 10.20
N GLY A 285 -12.82 5.43 11.43
CA GLY A 285 -11.82 5.31 12.50
C GLY A 285 -10.56 6.12 12.26
N GLY A 286 -9.47 5.69 12.89
CA GLY A 286 -8.19 6.39 12.96
C GLY A 286 -8.01 7.13 14.28
N ALA A 287 -6.88 7.80 14.43
CA ALA A 287 -6.54 8.58 15.60
C ALA A 287 -6.78 10.09 15.36
N PRO A 288 -7.16 10.85 16.40
CA PRO A 288 -7.36 12.30 16.25
C PRO A 288 -6.06 13.01 15.86
N LYS A 289 -6.18 14.21 15.30
CA LYS A 289 -5.00 15.02 14.90
C LYS A 289 -4.08 15.24 16.10
N GLY A 290 -2.78 14.97 15.92
CA GLY A 290 -1.76 15.10 16.97
C GLY A 290 -1.54 13.85 17.84
N ALA A 291 -2.38 12.81 17.71
CA ALA A 291 -2.26 11.59 18.51
C ALA A 291 -0.90 10.87 18.35
N ASN A 292 -0.30 10.92 17.17
CA ASN A 292 1.02 10.36 16.93
C ASN A 292 2.13 11.06 17.73
N PHE A 293 2.06 12.38 17.88
CA PHE A 293 2.98 13.11 18.74
C PHE A 293 2.75 12.77 20.22
N ASN A 294 1.48 12.74 20.65
CA ASN A 294 1.09 12.42 22.01
C ASN A 294 1.56 11.00 22.41
N ALA A 295 1.44 10.02 21.51
CA ALA A 295 1.87 8.65 21.77
C ALA A 295 3.37 8.55 22.07
N LYS A 296 4.21 9.36 21.41
CA LYS A 296 5.67 9.40 21.65
C LYS A 296 6.05 9.90 23.04
N ILE A 297 5.18 10.68 23.69
CA ILE A 297 5.37 11.15 25.07
C ILE A 297 4.55 10.33 26.08
N GLY A 298 4.05 9.16 25.68
CA GLY A 298 3.31 8.23 26.55
C GLY A 298 1.84 8.58 26.77
N LYS A 299 1.27 9.51 26.00
CA LYS A 299 -0.16 9.87 26.03
C LYS A 299 -0.89 9.23 24.85
N PHE A 300 -1.78 8.29 25.13
CA PHE A 300 -2.52 7.56 24.10
C PHE A 300 -3.95 8.10 23.98
N ASP A 301 -4.19 8.95 22.97
CA ASP A 301 -5.52 9.52 22.75
C ASP A 301 -6.52 8.46 22.29
N ARG A 302 -7.79 8.63 22.65
CA ARG A 302 -8.86 7.72 22.21
C ARG A 302 -9.00 7.77 20.69
N ALA A 303 -9.13 6.61 20.07
CA ALA A 303 -9.38 6.47 18.64
C ALA A 303 -10.77 6.99 18.26
N LEU A 304 -10.90 7.47 17.04
CA LEU A 304 -12.14 7.97 16.47
C LEU A 304 -13.14 6.83 16.32
N ASP A 305 -14.38 7.08 16.71
CA ASP A 305 -15.54 6.23 16.44
C ASP A 305 -16.37 6.74 15.25
N THR A 306 -15.88 7.72 14.50
CA THR A 306 -16.61 8.31 13.37
C THR A 306 -16.34 7.55 12.07
N CYS A 307 -17.40 7.33 11.30
CA CYS A 307 -17.41 6.82 9.93
C CYS A 307 -18.09 7.82 9.00
N GLY A 308 -17.43 8.21 7.92
CA GLY A 308 -18.00 9.03 6.85
C GLY A 308 -18.30 8.20 5.61
N ARG A 309 -19.52 8.31 5.08
CA ARG A 309 -19.93 7.77 3.79
C ARG A 309 -20.14 8.91 2.81
N ILE A 310 -19.59 8.80 1.60
CA ILE A 310 -19.74 9.81 0.53
C ILE A 310 -20.10 9.13 -0.78
N LYS A 311 -21.09 9.69 -1.48
CA LYS A 311 -21.44 9.32 -2.85
C LYS A 311 -20.55 10.08 -3.82
N ILE A 312 -19.49 9.45 -4.29
CA ILE A 312 -18.48 10.11 -5.12
C ILE A 312 -18.93 10.32 -6.57
N SER A 313 -19.97 9.59 -6.99
CA SER A 313 -20.68 9.76 -8.27
C SER A 313 -21.62 10.97 -8.28
N ASP A 314 -22.01 11.50 -7.12
CA ASP A 314 -22.95 12.62 -7.05
C ASP A 314 -22.32 13.91 -7.61
N PRO A 315 -23.11 14.77 -8.28
CA PRO A 315 -22.61 16.05 -8.78
C PRO A 315 -22.14 16.96 -7.64
N ASN A 316 -22.89 16.96 -6.51
CA ASN A 316 -22.59 17.68 -5.28
C ASN A 316 -22.43 16.67 -4.13
N PRO A 317 -21.26 16.03 -4.01
CA PRO A 317 -21.05 14.95 -3.05
C PRO A 317 -20.93 15.50 -1.62
N GLU A 318 -21.62 14.87 -0.67
CA GLU A 318 -21.60 15.24 0.75
C GLU A 318 -21.25 14.05 1.65
N TRP A 319 -20.60 14.33 2.78
CA TRP A 319 -20.30 13.33 3.80
C TRP A 319 -21.50 13.11 4.71
N VAL A 320 -21.96 11.87 4.79
CA VAL A 320 -22.91 11.39 5.81
C VAL A 320 -22.10 10.71 6.91
N MET A 321 -22.13 11.29 8.12
CA MET A 321 -21.39 10.77 9.26
C MET A 321 -22.25 9.86 10.12
N GLU A 322 -21.69 8.72 10.52
CA GLU A 322 -22.27 7.77 11.49
C GLU A 322 -21.25 7.46 12.59
N THR A 323 -21.73 7.02 13.74
CA THR A 323 -20.89 6.61 14.87
C THR A 323 -20.81 5.09 14.93
N MET A 324 -19.59 4.55 14.90
CA MET A 324 -19.29 3.14 15.15
C MET A 324 -19.62 2.79 16.60
N PRO A 325 -19.88 1.50 16.91
CA PRO A 325 -20.12 1.09 18.29
C PRO A 325 -18.92 1.28 19.23
N MET A 326 -17.70 1.45 18.69
CA MET A 326 -16.47 1.73 19.43
C MET A 326 -15.45 2.44 18.54
N GLY A 327 -14.56 3.24 19.16
CA GLY A 327 -13.45 3.88 18.47
C GLY A 327 -12.39 2.87 18.05
N ARG A 328 -11.79 3.06 16.87
CA ARG A 328 -10.83 2.09 16.32
C ARG A 328 -9.75 2.73 15.46
N VAL A 329 -8.50 2.39 15.75
CA VAL A 329 -7.30 2.68 14.95
C VAL A 329 -6.64 1.37 14.54
N MET A 330 -5.94 1.33 13.40
CA MET A 330 -5.29 0.14 12.83
C MET A 330 -6.26 -0.98 12.42
N SER A 331 -7.44 -0.63 11.90
CA SER A 331 -8.42 -1.64 11.46
C SER A 331 -8.21 -2.08 10.02
N ASP A 332 -8.51 -3.33 9.67
CA ASP A 332 -8.76 -3.69 8.28
C ASP A 332 -10.25 -3.52 7.98
N ILE A 333 -10.57 -3.05 6.77
CA ILE A 333 -11.95 -2.99 6.25
C ILE A 333 -12.04 -3.83 4.99
N LEU A 334 -12.84 -4.90 5.03
CA LEU A 334 -12.94 -5.90 3.96
C LEU A 334 -14.37 -6.03 3.44
N LEU A 335 -14.52 -6.19 2.13
CA LEU A 335 -15.79 -6.55 1.50
C LEU A 335 -16.05 -8.05 1.68
N LEU A 336 -17.26 -8.39 2.15
CA LEU A 336 -17.71 -9.78 2.27
C LEU A 336 -18.59 -10.18 1.07
N PRO A 337 -18.63 -11.47 0.69
CA PRO A 337 -19.37 -11.94 -0.48
C PRO A 337 -20.87 -11.60 -0.48
N ASN A 338 -21.46 -11.43 0.70
CA ASN A 338 -22.87 -11.09 0.89
C ASN A 338 -23.16 -9.59 0.76
N ARG A 339 -22.16 -8.76 0.40
CA ARG A 339 -22.19 -7.29 0.24
C ARG A 339 -22.05 -6.50 1.54
N ASP A 340 -21.89 -7.17 2.67
CA ASP A 340 -21.54 -6.50 3.92
C ASP A 340 -20.06 -6.11 3.95
N VAL A 341 -19.71 -5.23 4.88
CA VAL A 341 -18.36 -4.75 5.11
C VAL A 341 -17.92 -5.18 6.50
N LEU A 342 -16.76 -5.82 6.62
CA LEU A 342 -16.16 -6.22 7.89
C LEU A 342 -15.11 -5.19 8.33
N LEU A 343 -15.23 -4.68 9.55
CA LEU A 343 -14.19 -3.95 10.27
C LEU A 343 -13.57 -4.89 11.32
N ILE A 344 -12.26 -5.10 11.28
CA ILE A 344 -11.53 -6.06 12.12
C ILE A 344 -10.15 -5.52 12.51
N ASN A 345 -9.48 -6.10 13.50
CA ASN A 345 -8.17 -5.68 14.02
C ASN A 345 -8.17 -4.28 14.67
N GLY A 346 -7.08 -3.94 15.35
CA GLY A 346 -6.81 -2.60 15.87
C GLY A 346 -7.05 -2.40 17.37
N GLY A 347 -6.83 -1.15 17.80
CA GLY A 347 -6.98 -0.68 19.18
C GLY A 347 -7.95 0.50 19.28
N SER A 348 -8.40 0.79 20.50
CA SER A 348 -9.33 1.90 20.79
C SER A 348 -8.64 3.17 21.27
N SER A 349 -7.31 3.15 21.40
CA SER A 349 -6.50 4.31 21.77
C SER A 349 -5.09 4.24 21.17
N GLY A 350 -4.44 5.39 21.06
CA GLY A 350 -3.11 5.54 20.48
C GLY A 350 -3.12 5.74 18.95
N THR A 351 -2.05 5.29 18.29
CA THR A 351 -1.83 5.45 16.84
C THR A 351 -1.11 4.21 16.28
N ALA A 352 -1.04 4.09 14.96
CA ALA A 352 -0.14 3.14 14.33
C ALA A 352 1.34 3.54 14.53
N GLY A 353 2.20 2.53 14.63
CA GLY A 353 3.61 2.69 14.99
C GLY A 353 3.97 1.82 16.19
N TRP A 354 5.27 1.66 16.43
CA TRP A 354 5.77 0.85 17.54
C TRP A 354 5.42 1.47 18.89
N GLU A 355 5.07 0.62 19.85
CA GLU A 355 4.68 1.00 21.22
C GLU A 355 3.52 1.98 21.34
N SER A 356 2.84 2.29 20.22
CA SER A 356 1.98 3.47 20.12
C SER A 356 0.49 3.15 20.20
N GLY A 357 0.08 1.90 20.01
CA GLY A 357 -1.30 1.44 20.15
C GLY A 357 -1.63 0.98 21.57
N ARG A 358 -2.89 1.16 21.99
CA ARG A 358 -3.42 0.73 23.30
C ARG A 358 -4.83 0.16 23.14
N ASP A 359 -5.27 -0.55 24.18
CA ASP A 359 -6.63 -1.05 24.37
C ASP A 359 -7.19 -1.81 23.15
N PRO A 360 -6.77 -3.07 22.91
CA PRO A 360 -7.12 -3.83 21.72
C PRO A 360 -8.62 -4.01 21.58
N VAL A 361 -9.13 -3.84 20.36
CA VAL A 361 -10.55 -4.02 20.06
C VAL A 361 -10.77 -5.40 19.45
N LEU A 362 -11.16 -6.34 20.31
CA LEU A 362 -11.24 -7.77 19.99
C LEU A 362 -12.47 -8.15 19.17
N GLN A 363 -13.56 -7.38 19.25
CA GLN A 363 -14.81 -7.63 18.54
C GLN A 363 -14.72 -7.07 17.12
N PRO A 364 -14.94 -7.86 16.06
CA PRO A 364 -15.21 -7.31 14.73
C PRO A 364 -16.55 -6.56 14.70
N VAL A 365 -16.72 -5.71 13.68
CA VAL A 365 -17.99 -5.03 13.42
C VAL A 365 -18.37 -5.25 11.96
N ILE A 366 -19.60 -5.72 11.73
CA ILE A 366 -20.19 -5.78 10.39
C ILE A 366 -20.92 -4.47 10.12
N TYR A 367 -20.61 -3.82 9.00
CA TYR A 367 -21.34 -2.70 8.45
C TYR A 367 -22.22 -3.20 7.28
N LYS A 368 -23.53 -3.00 7.38
CA LYS A 368 -24.54 -3.38 6.39
C LYS A 368 -24.93 -2.16 5.55
N PRO A 369 -24.39 -1.97 4.33
CA PRO A 369 -24.54 -0.72 3.59
C PRO A 369 -25.97 -0.38 3.19
N ASP A 370 -26.80 -1.41 2.99
CA ASP A 370 -28.20 -1.29 2.54
C ASP A 370 -29.17 -1.01 3.70
N ASN A 371 -28.74 -1.15 4.96
CA ASN A 371 -29.58 -0.86 6.11
C ASN A 371 -29.80 0.66 6.29
N PRO A 372 -30.91 1.08 6.93
CA PRO A 372 -31.10 2.47 7.35
C PRO A 372 -29.97 2.96 8.28
N THR A 373 -29.63 4.25 8.16
CA THR A 373 -28.69 4.94 9.05
C THR A 373 -29.03 4.65 10.52
N GLY A 374 -28.01 4.36 11.33
CA GLY A 374 -28.18 3.98 12.75
C GLY A 374 -28.47 2.50 13.01
N SER A 375 -28.71 1.69 11.97
CA SER A 375 -28.88 0.23 12.06
C SER A 375 -27.86 -0.57 11.24
N ARG A 376 -26.79 0.12 10.79
CA ARG A 376 -25.79 -0.46 9.88
C ARG A 376 -24.70 -1.25 10.60
N PHE A 377 -24.39 -0.94 11.85
CA PHE A 377 -23.28 -1.58 12.57
C PHE A 377 -23.78 -2.71 13.47
N GLU A 378 -23.14 -3.87 13.36
CA GLU A 378 -23.42 -5.07 14.16
C GLU A 378 -22.12 -5.63 14.76
N VAL A 379 -22.01 -5.61 16.09
CA VAL A 379 -20.85 -6.13 16.83
C VAL A 379 -20.85 -7.67 16.79
N GLN A 380 -19.69 -8.24 16.49
CA GLN A 380 -19.49 -9.69 16.37
C GLN A 380 -18.77 -10.27 17.59
N ASN A 381 -18.70 -11.60 17.69
CA ASN A 381 -17.99 -12.26 18.78
C ASN A 381 -16.49 -11.91 18.77
N PRO A 382 -15.87 -11.68 19.94
CA PRO A 382 -14.47 -11.28 20.04
C PRO A 382 -13.51 -12.44 19.74
N SER A 383 -12.33 -12.11 19.20
CA SER A 383 -11.14 -12.97 19.32
C SER A 383 -10.55 -12.87 20.73
N THR A 384 -9.70 -13.82 21.11
CA THR A 384 -8.88 -13.72 22.33
C THR A 384 -7.49 -13.12 22.07
N ILE A 385 -7.13 -12.89 20.81
CA ILE A 385 -5.79 -12.45 20.39
C ILE A 385 -5.81 -10.97 19.99
N PRO A 386 -5.02 -10.09 20.65
CA PRO A 386 -4.83 -8.72 20.20
C PRO A 386 -4.16 -8.64 18.82
N ARG A 387 -4.83 -8.02 17.85
CA ARG A 387 -4.29 -7.78 16.50
C ARG A 387 -4.01 -6.27 16.35
N MET A 388 -2.79 -5.84 16.66
CA MET A 388 -2.37 -4.44 16.75
C MET A 388 -1.61 -3.98 15.48
N TYR A 389 -0.63 -3.07 15.61
CA TYR A 389 0.17 -2.58 14.48
C TYR A 389 0.88 -3.73 13.75
N HIS A 390 0.86 -3.72 12.41
CA HIS A 390 1.32 -4.83 11.54
C HIS A 390 0.48 -6.12 11.62
N SER A 391 -0.76 -6.06 12.10
CA SER A 391 -1.74 -7.11 11.79
C SER A 391 -2.41 -6.88 10.44
N THR A 392 -2.87 -7.97 9.82
CA THR A 392 -3.53 -7.95 8.52
C THR A 392 -4.65 -8.99 8.46
N ALA A 393 -5.70 -8.69 7.69
CA ALA A 393 -6.79 -9.61 7.37
C ALA A 393 -7.11 -9.67 5.87
N VAL A 394 -7.55 -10.82 5.37
CA VAL A 394 -7.95 -11.02 3.96
C VAL A 394 -9.11 -12.01 3.82
N LEU A 395 -10.03 -11.75 2.89
CA LEU A 395 -11.09 -12.69 2.51
C LEU A 395 -10.52 -13.85 1.68
N VAL A 396 -10.91 -15.08 2.01
CA VAL A 396 -10.55 -16.28 1.22
C VAL A 396 -11.77 -16.89 0.53
N ARG A 397 -11.50 -17.79 -0.43
CA ARG A 397 -12.50 -18.35 -1.36
C ARG A 397 -13.67 -19.05 -0.67
N ASP A 398 -13.45 -19.64 0.50
CA ASP A 398 -14.51 -20.31 1.27
C ASP A 398 -15.43 -19.35 2.06
N GLY A 399 -15.19 -18.03 1.97
CA GLY A 399 -15.96 -16.98 2.63
C GLY A 399 -15.44 -16.63 4.03
N ARG A 400 -14.43 -17.31 4.56
CA ARG A 400 -13.78 -16.90 5.81
C ARG A 400 -12.87 -15.69 5.58
N VAL A 401 -12.53 -15.02 6.67
CA VAL A 401 -11.50 -13.98 6.69
C VAL A 401 -10.32 -14.49 7.52
N LEU A 402 -9.16 -14.61 6.89
CA LEU A 402 -7.93 -14.99 7.58
C LEU A 402 -7.29 -13.77 8.21
N VAL A 403 -6.77 -13.91 9.44
CA VAL A 403 -6.21 -12.83 10.25
C VAL A 403 -4.89 -13.29 10.86
N SER A 404 -3.83 -12.49 10.73
CA SER A 404 -2.52 -12.78 11.31
C SER A 404 -1.74 -11.50 11.64
N GLY A 405 -0.55 -11.63 12.23
CA GLY A 405 0.16 -10.54 12.91
C GLY A 405 -0.43 -10.25 14.29
N SER A 406 0.03 -9.32 15.09
CA SER A 406 0.82 -8.12 14.84
C SER A 406 2.26 -8.21 15.32
N ASN A 407 3.06 -7.22 14.91
CA ASN A 407 4.32 -6.89 15.57
C ASN A 407 4.34 -5.39 15.95
N PRO A 408 3.91 -5.03 17.18
CA PRO A 408 3.88 -3.64 17.63
C PRO A 408 5.24 -3.12 18.11
N HIS A 409 6.33 -3.83 17.80
CA HIS A 409 7.68 -3.58 18.29
C HIS A 409 8.68 -3.34 17.14
N GLU A 410 9.81 -2.68 17.45
CA GLU A 410 10.88 -2.45 16.48
C GLU A 410 11.50 -3.77 15.96
N CYS A 411 11.71 -4.72 16.87
CA CYS A 411 12.16 -6.09 16.60
C CYS A 411 11.15 -7.09 17.19
N TYR A 412 11.24 -8.38 16.83
CA TYR A 412 10.43 -9.41 17.48
C TYR A 412 10.64 -9.43 18.98
N ASN A 413 9.55 -9.35 19.73
CA ASN A 413 9.56 -9.42 21.18
C ASN A 413 8.34 -10.20 21.70
N PHE A 414 8.60 -11.33 22.35
CA PHE A 414 7.58 -12.29 22.76
C PHE A 414 7.27 -12.27 24.27
N THR A 415 8.05 -11.54 25.07
CA THR A 415 8.00 -11.64 26.53
C THR A 415 8.16 -10.27 27.20
N ASN A 416 7.52 -10.08 28.36
CA ASN A 416 7.64 -8.85 29.17
C ASN A 416 7.28 -7.56 28.43
N VAL A 417 6.31 -7.64 27.51
CA VAL A 417 5.78 -6.52 26.73
C VAL A 417 4.27 -6.49 26.79
N LEU A 418 3.67 -5.34 26.51
CA LEU A 418 2.22 -5.15 26.62
C LEU A 418 1.44 -6.01 25.61
N TYR A 419 1.93 -6.10 24.37
CA TYR A 419 1.33 -6.90 23.30
C TYR A 419 2.44 -7.66 22.56
N PRO A 420 2.71 -8.93 22.91
CA PRO A 420 3.77 -9.71 22.26
C PRO A 420 3.63 -9.77 20.73
N THR A 421 4.76 -9.95 20.04
CA THR A 421 4.77 -10.31 18.63
C THR A 421 3.94 -11.59 18.42
N GLU A 422 2.98 -11.51 17.51
CA GLU A 422 1.99 -12.54 17.26
C GLU A 422 2.19 -13.15 15.88
N LEU A 423 2.44 -14.46 15.85
CA LEU A 423 2.79 -15.24 14.66
C LEU A 423 1.67 -16.20 14.24
N SER A 424 0.61 -16.33 15.03
CA SER A 424 -0.51 -17.23 14.72
C SER A 424 -1.33 -16.74 13.54
N LEU A 425 -2.03 -17.70 12.93
CA LEU A 425 -3.03 -17.47 11.90
C LEU A 425 -4.40 -17.91 12.45
N GLU A 426 -5.33 -16.97 12.50
CA GLU A 426 -6.74 -17.22 12.83
C GLU A 426 -7.63 -17.09 11.59
N ALA A 427 -8.82 -17.68 11.66
CA ALA A 427 -9.90 -17.40 10.75
C ALA A 427 -11.11 -16.88 11.52
N PHE A 428 -11.66 -15.76 11.06
CA PHE A 428 -12.99 -15.29 11.39
C PHE A 428 -13.98 -15.85 10.35
N SER A 429 -15.00 -16.55 10.83
CA SER A 429 -16.10 -17.09 10.04
C SER A 429 -17.35 -16.24 10.31
N PRO A 430 -17.78 -15.38 9.37
CA PRO A 430 -18.98 -14.58 9.56
C PRO A 430 -20.23 -15.45 9.75
N SER A 431 -21.32 -14.87 10.27
CA SER A 431 -22.55 -15.60 10.62
C SER A 431 -23.16 -16.39 9.45
N TYR A 432 -22.95 -15.96 8.21
CA TYR A 432 -23.37 -16.70 7.02
C TYR A 432 -22.65 -18.05 6.82
N LEU A 433 -21.59 -18.34 7.58
CA LEU A 433 -20.91 -19.64 7.61
C LEU A 433 -21.32 -20.51 8.81
N ASP A 434 -22.35 -20.11 9.56
CA ASP A 434 -22.82 -20.93 10.67
C ASP A 434 -23.24 -22.33 10.17
N PRO A 435 -22.79 -23.43 10.82
CA PRO A 435 -23.12 -24.79 10.39
C PRO A 435 -24.63 -25.07 10.29
N THR A 436 -25.47 -24.37 11.07
CA THR A 436 -26.93 -24.48 10.99
C THR A 436 -27.50 -23.97 9.66
N LEU A 437 -26.77 -23.11 8.96
CA LEU A 437 -27.13 -22.55 7.65
C LEU A 437 -26.62 -23.38 6.47
N TYR A 438 -25.91 -24.49 6.72
CA TYR A 438 -25.30 -25.30 5.66
C TYR A 438 -26.28 -25.72 4.55
N ALA A 439 -27.52 -26.10 4.92
CA ALA A 439 -28.54 -26.49 3.94
C ALA A 439 -28.99 -25.34 3.01
N HIS A 440 -28.88 -24.09 3.48
CA HIS A 440 -29.25 -22.88 2.73
C HIS A 440 -28.10 -22.36 1.85
N ARG A 441 -26.88 -22.85 2.06
CA ARG A 441 -25.68 -22.39 1.36
C ARG A 441 -25.67 -22.89 -0.08
N PRO A 442 -25.60 -22.00 -1.09
CA PRO A 442 -25.50 -22.40 -2.48
C PRO A 442 -24.17 -23.09 -2.80
N LYS A 443 -24.18 -24.00 -3.77
CA LYS A 443 -22.99 -24.63 -4.34
C LYS A 443 -23.00 -24.50 -5.85
N ILE A 444 -22.03 -23.78 -6.41
CA ILE A 444 -21.87 -23.62 -7.86
C ILE A 444 -21.43 -24.95 -8.46
N LEU A 445 -22.07 -25.38 -9.55
CA LEU A 445 -21.83 -26.65 -10.23
C LEU A 445 -20.93 -26.52 -11.46
N SER A 446 -21.06 -25.42 -12.20
CA SER A 446 -20.36 -25.26 -13.47
C SER A 446 -19.00 -24.59 -13.28
N PRO A 447 -17.91 -25.11 -13.87
CA PRO A 447 -16.61 -24.46 -13.85
C PRO A 447 -16.61 -23.32 -14.87
N ILE A 448 -17.29 -22.24 -14.53
CA ILE A 448 -17.12 -20.97 -15.23
C ILE A 448 -15.71 -20.49 -14.90
N THR A 449 -14.90 -20.31 -15.93
CA THR A 449 -13.51 -19.88 -15.76
C THR A 449 -13.23 -18.51 -16.36
N ARG A 450 -14.12 -17.99 -17.22
CA ARG A 450 -13.89 -16.75 -17.96
C ARG A 450 -15.16 -15.94 -18.15
N PHE A 451 -15.05 -14.65 -17.91
CA PHE A 451 -16.05 -13.65 -18.27
C PHE A 451 -15.51 -12.76 -19.40
N GLN A 452 -16.37 -12.50 -20.38
CA GLN A 452 -16.15 -11.48 -21.40
C GLN A 452 -17.03 -10.28 -21.09
N TYR A 453 -16.48 -9.07 -21.19
CA TYR A 453 -17.21 -7.86 -20.87
C TYR A 453 -18.57 -7.76 -21.62
N GLY A 454 -19.64 -7.45 -20.88
CA GLY A 454 -21.00 -7.29 -21.39
C GLY A 454 -21.66 -8.57 -21.90
N LYS A 455 -21.03 -9.75 -21.78
CA LYS A 455 -21.63 -11.02 -22.19
C LYS A 455 -22.44 -11.64 -21.06
N ARG A 456 -23.52 -12.31 -21.43
CA ARG A 456 -24.34 -13.10 -20.51
C ARG A 456 -23.69 -14.45 -20.24
N VAL A 457 -23.80 -14.92 -19.01
CA VAL A 457 -23.29 -16.20 -18.56
C VAL A 457 -24.34 -16.89 -17.69
N MET A 458 -24.56 -18.17 -17.96
CA MET A 458 -25.42 -19.01 -17.12
C MET A 458 -24.60 -19.65 -16.01
N ILE A 459 -24.99 -19.41 -14.75
CA ILE A 459 -24.40 -20.06 -13.58
C ILE A 459 -25.38 -21.11 -13.06
N GLN A 460 -24.95 -22.37 -13.00
CA GLN A 460 -25.72 -23.44 -12.39
C GLN A 460 -25.25 -23.68 -10.95
N PHE A 461 -26.19 -23.88 -10.05
CA PHE A 461 -25.92 -24.13 -8.64
C PHE A 461 -26.97 -25.05 -8.00
N THR A 462 -26.69 -25.52 -6.79
CA THR A 462 -27.62 -26.29 -5.96
C THR A 462 -27.75 -25.66 -4.58
N VAL A 463 -28.92 -25.79 -3.98
CA VAL A 463 -29.20 -25.48 -2.57
C VAL A 463 -30.01 -26.66 -2.00
N GLN A 464 -29.73 -27.07 -0.76
CA GLN A 464 -30.40 -28.23 -0.15
C GLN A 464 -31.78 -27.87 0.43
N SER A 465 -31.94 -26.62 0.89
CA SER A 465 -33.21 -26.08 1.37
C SER A 465 -34.13 -25.63 0.24
N LEU A 466 -35.35 -25.21 0.61
CA LEU A 466 -36.19 -24.42 -0.26
C LEU A 466 -35.45 -23.11 -0.62
N LEU A 467 -35.55 -22.70 -1.88
CA LEU A 467 -34.89 -21.52 -2.44
C LEU A 467 -35.96 -20.45 -2.76
N ASP A 468 -35.79 -19.24 -2.24
CA ASP A 468 -36.52 -18.07 -2.73
C ASP A 468 -35.74 -17.46 -3.90
N LEU A 469 -36.32 -17.56 -5.10
CA LEU A 469 -35.70 -17.07 -6.34
C LEU A 469 -35.48 -15.55 -6.33
N ASN A 470 -36.27 -14.79 -5.56
CA ASN A 470 -36.15 -13.33 -5.49
C ASN A 470 -35.01 -12.86 -4.59
N LEU A 471 -34.48 -13.77 -3.76
CA LEU A 471 -33.40 -13.48 -2.81
C LEU A 471 -32.04 -14.03 -3.27
N VAL A 472 -31.97 -14.49 -4.53
CA VAL A 472 -30.73 -14.90 -5.18
C VAL A 472 -30.04 -13.69 -5.81
N SER A 473 -28.76 -13.54 -5.54
CA SER A 473 -27.88 -12.59 -6.22
C SER A 473 -26.54 -13.24 -6.54
N VAL A 474 -25.79 -12.63 -7.47
CA VAL A 474 -24.44 -13.08 -7.81
C VAL A 474 -23.47 -11.93 -7.57
N THR A 475 -22.45 -12.18 -6.76
CA THR A 475 -21.41 -11.20 -6.45
C THR A 475 -20.08 -11.63 -7.02
N MET A 476 -19.26 -10.65 -7.37
CA MET A 476 -17.91 -10.85 -7.90
C MET A 476 -16.93 -9.99 -7.12
N VAL A 477 -15.94 -10.62 -6.49
CA VAL A 477 -15.00 -9.98 -5.55
C VAL A 477 -13.57 -10.05 -6.06
N ALA A 478 -12.90 -8.90 -6.17
CA ALA A 478 -11.46 -8.84 -6.35
C ALA A 478 -10.79 -8.94 -4.97
N PRO A 479 -9.87 -9.89 -4.73
CA PRO A 479 -9.11 -9.95 -3.50
C PRO A 479 -8.22 -8.71 -3.34
N SER A 480 -8.04 -8.27 -2.10
CA SER A 480 -7.14 -7.16 -1.78
C SER A 480 -5.69 -7.59 -1.60
N PHE A 481 -4.80 -6.61 -1.80
CA PHE A 481 -3.49 -6.57 -1.16
C PHE A 481 -3.65 -5.77 0.13
N ASN A 482 -3.52 -6.40 1.30
CA ASN A 482 -3.65 -5.70 2.57
C ASN A 482 -2.30 -5.45 3.22
N THR A 483 -2.13 -4.25 3.76
CA THR A 483 -1.08 -3.93 4.73
C THR A 483 -1.45 -2.62 5.44
N HIS A 484 -0.97 -2.43 6.68
CA HIS A 484 -1.11 -1.18 7.43
C HIS A 484 -2.54 -0.59 7.37
N SER A 485 -3.54 -1.46 7.54
CA SER A 485 -4.97 -1.09 7.61
C SER A 485 -5.58 -0.58 6.31
N PHE A 486 -4.91 -0.77 5.17
CA PHE A 486 -5.50 -0.49 3.87
C PHE A 486 -5.51 -1.72 2.96
N SER A 487 -6.72 -2.10 2.56
CA SER A 487 -7.01 -3.20 1.65
C SER A 487 -7.03 -2.68 0.20
N MET A 488 -5.85 -2.56 -0.40
CA MET A 488 -5.70 -2.06 -1.77
C MET A 488 -6.37 -3.00 -2.77
N ASN A 489 -6.91 -2.44 -3.86
CA ASN A 489 -7.47 -3.17 -5.02
C ASN A 489 -8.76 -3.99 -4.77
N GLN A 490 -9.23 -4.19 -3.53
CA GLN A 490 -10.51 -4.89 -3.34
C GLN A 490 -11.65 -4.19 -4.06
N ARG A 491 -12.58 -4.99 -4.56
CA ARG A 491 -13.79 -4.49 -5.23
C ARG A 491 -14.85 -5.57 -5.18
N LEU A 492 -16.08 -5.19 -4.88
CA LEU A 492 -17.23 -6.08 -4.97
C LEU A 492 -18.22 -5.51 -5.97
N LEU A 493 -18.65 -6.37 -6.90
CA LEU A 493 -19.64 -6.09 -7.91
C LEU A 493 -20.85 -6.98 -7.66
N VAL A 494 -22.04 -6.39 -7.63
CA VAL A 494 -23.30 -7.14 -7.67
C VAL A 494 -23.72 -7.20 -9.13
N LEU A 495 -23.65 -8.40 -9.71
CA LEU A 495 -23.95 -8.60 -11.13
C LEU A 495 -25.47 -8.52 -11.37
N GLU A 496 -25.82 -7.96 -12.51
CA GLU A 496 -27.20 -7.98 -12.99
C GLU A 496 -27.61 -9.43 -13.24
N SER A 497 -28.57 -9.90 -12.44
CA SER A 497 -29.10 -11.26 -12.50
C SER A 497 -30.52 -11.25 -13.07
N SER A 498 -30.80 -12.24 -13.91
CA SER A 498 -32.11 -12.45 -14.51
C SER A 498 -32.38 -13.95 -14.65
N ASN A 499 -33.63 -14.31 -14.92
CA ASN A 499 -34.03 -15.68 -15.25
C ASN A 499 -33.60 -16.73 -14.22
N VAL A 500 -33.67 -16.42 -12.91
CA VAL A 500 -33.42 -17.41 -11.87
C VAL A 500 -34.50 -18.48 -11.96
N SER A 501 -34.12 -19.71 -12.30
CA SER A 501 -35.09 -20.77 -12.54
C SER A 501 -34.61 -22.11 -12.00
N LYS A 502 -35.56 -23.00 -11.72
CA LYS A 502 -35.29 -24.37 -11.28
C LYS A 502 -35.12 -25.26 -12.50
N VAL A 503 -34.00 -25.98 -12.58
CA VAL A 503 -33.75 -26.95 -13.65
C VAL A 503 -34.59 -28.21 -13.38
N VAL A 504 -35.26 -28.71 -14.42
CA VAL A 504 -36.17 -29.86 -14.34
C VAL A 504 -35.45 -31.10 -13.78
N GLY A 505 -36.05 -31.77 -12.80
CA GLY A 505 -35.60 -33.07 -12.29
C GLY A 505 -34.66 -33.09 -11.07
N GLY A 506 -34.56 -32.01 -10.28
CA GLY A 506 -33.78 -32.04 -9.02
C GLY A 506 -33.75 -30.73 -8.21
N LEU A 507 -32.75 -30.58 -7.33
CA LEU A 507 -32.42 -29.38 -6.55
C LEU A 507 -31.40 -28.46 -7.27
N LYS A 508 -31.44 -28.47 -8.61
CA LYS A 508 -30.55 -27.67 -9.46
C LYS A 508 -31.27 -26.40 -9.88
N TYR A 509 -30.54 -25.31 -9.86
CA TYR A 509 -31.00 -23.98 -10.22
C TYR A 509 -30.00 -23.35 -11.18
N GLU A 510 -30.48 -22.39 -11.95
CA GLU A 510 -29.65 -21.60 -12.83
C GLU A 510 -30.00 -20.12 -12.71
N VAL A 511 -28.99 -19.26 -12.87
CA VAL A 511 -29.13 -17.81 -12.90
C VAL A 511 -28.35 -17.27 -14.10
N GLU A 512 -29.00 -16.47 -14.93
CA GLU A 512 -28.34 -15.72 -15.99
C GLU A 512 -27.76 -14.44 -15.40
N VAL A 513 -26.46 -14.20 -15.58
CA VAL A 513 -25.81 -12.96 -15.17
C VAL A 513 -25.15 -12.26 -16.35
N THR A 514 -25.13 -10.93 -16.33
CA THR A 514 -24.35 -10.14 -17.30
C THR A 514 -23.01 -9.77 -16.69
N ALA A 515 -21.91 -10.16 -17.34
CA ALA A 515 -20.57 -9.74 -16.96
C ALA A 515 -20.44 -8.21 -17.05
N PRO A 516 -19.56 -7.57 -16.26
CA PRO A 516 -19.39 -6.11 -16.27
C PRO A 516 -19.19 -5.55 -17.68
N ALA A 517 -19.64 -4.33 -17.96
CA ALA A 517 -19.60 -3.79 -19.31
C ALA A 517 -18.18 -3.37 -19.78
N SER A 518 -17.27 -3.06 -18.84
CA SER A 518 -15.93 -2.58 -19.20
C SER A 518 -14.88 -2.76 -18.09
N GLY A 519 -13.61 -2.63 -18.48
CA GLY A 519 -12.45 -2.60 -17.57
C GLY A 519 -12.44 -1.45 -16.57
N LYS A 520 -13.26 -0.41 -16.77
CA LYS A 520 -13.41 0.70 -15.82
C LYS A 520 -14.20 0.28 -14.58
N ILE A 521 -15.26 -0.50 -14.80
CA ILE A 521 -16.09 -1.09 -13.74
C ILE A 521 -15.36 -2.26 -13.08
N ALA A 522 -14.71 -3.11 -13.87
CA ALA A 522 -13.97 -4.27 -13.37
C ALA A 522 -12.68 -4.46 -14.18
N PRO A 523 -11.52 -3.95 -13.70
CA PRO A 523 -10.24 -4.18 -14.36
C PRO A 523 -10.03 -5.64 -14.70
N ALA A 524 -9.32 -5.91 -15.80
CA ALA A 524 -9.08 -7.29 -16.18
C ALA A 524 -8.23 -8.01 -15.13
N GLY A 525 -8.56 -9.26 -14.84
CA GLY A 525 -7.93 -10.01 -13.76
C GLY A 525 -8.81 -11.11 -13.20
N TYR A 526 -8.37 -11.65 -12.07
CA TYR A 526 -9.05 -12.74 -11.37
C TYR A 526 -10.00 -12.22 -10.31
N TYR A 527 -11.19 -12.81 -10.28
CA TYR A 527 -12.24 -12.51 -9.31
C TYR A 527 -12.82 -13.81 -8.74
N LEU A 528 -13.29 -13.73 -7.50
CA LEU A 528 -14.11 -14.76 -6.89
C LEU A 528 -15.58 -14.47 -7.17
N VAL A 529 -16.28 -15.41 -7.80
CA VAL A 529 -17.73 -15.34 -8.01
C VAL A 529 -18.46 -16.17 -6.97
N PHE A 530 -19.49 -15.59 -6.37
CA PHE A 530 -20.36 -16.22 -5.38
C PHE A 530 -21.81 -16.15 -5.84
N VAL A 531 -22.56 -17.24 -5.63
CA VAL A 531 -24.02 -17.20 -5.61
C VAL A 531 -24.44 -16.98 -4.17
N VAL A 532 -25.26 -15.96 -3.92
CA VAL A 532 -25.72 -15.57 -2.59
C VAL A 532 -27.24 -15.76 -2.52
N HIS A 533 -27.71 -16.51 -1.54
CA HIS A 533 -29.13 -16.70 -1.25
C HIS A 533 -29.41 -16.25 0.18
N GLU A 534 -30.32 -15.30 0.40
CA GLU A 534 -30.65 -14.79 1.74
C GLU A 534 -29.42 -14.31 2.53
N ASN A 535 -28.48 -13.64 1.84
CA ASN A 535 -27.17 -13.21 2.37
C ASN A 535 -26.20 -14.34 2.73
N ILE A 536 -26.50 -15.60 2.37
CA ILE A 536 -25.63 -16.76 2.56
C ILE A 536 -24.89 -17.03 1.24
N PRO A 537 -23.56 -16.78 1.17
CA PRO A 537 -22.79 -16.98 -0.03
C PRO A 537 -22.36 -18.44 -0.21
N SER A 538 -22.23 -18.86 -1.46
CA SER A 538 -21.57 -20.11 -1.81
C SER A 538 -20.10 -20.13 -1.38
N GLU A 539 -19.43 -21.25 -1.62
CA GLU A 539 -17.99 -21.18 -1.84
C GLU A 539 -17.72 -20.41 -3.15
N GLY A 540 -16.69 -19.58 -3.17
CA GLY A 540 -16.34 -18.80 -4.35
C GLY A 540 -15.74 -19.67 -5.45
N VAL A 541 -15.90 -19.25 -6.70
CA VAL A 541 -15.23 -19.85 -7.86
C VAL A 541 -14.39 -18.78 -8.57
N TRP A 542 -13.14 -19.10 -8.88
CA TRP A 542 -12.27 -18.21 -9.62
C TRP A 542 -12.74 -18.04 -11.06
N ILE A 543 -12.94 -16.80 -11.49
CA ILE A 543 -13.14 -16.43 -12.88
C ILE A 543 -12.06 -15.45 -13.32
N HIS A 544 -11.73 -15.48 -14.60
CA HIS A 544 -10.86 -14.51 -15.24
C HIS A 544 -11.67 -13.57 -16.13
N VAL A 545 -11.57 -12.26 -15.87
CA VAL A 545 -12.12 -11.22 -16.74
C VAL A 545 -11.05 -10.81 -17.74
N ALA A 546 -11.25 -11.12 -19.02
CA ALA A 546 -10.24 -10.93 -20.05
C ALA A 546 -10.45 -9.66 -20.89
N ILE A 547 -9.35 -8.97 -21.23
CA ILE A 547 -9.32 -8.00 -22.34
C ILE A 547 -9.24 -8.81 -23.63
N PHE A 548 -10.26 -8.73 -24.48
CA PHE A 548 -10.15 -9.25 -25.84
C PHE A 548 -9.32 -8.27 -26.68
N ILE A 549 -8.00 -8.46 -26.69
CA ILE A 549 -7.17 -7.91 -27.77
C ILE A 549 -7.37 -8.87 -28.94
N LEU A 550 -8.11 -8.44 -29.98
CA LEU A 550 -8.04 -9.10 -31.28
C LEU A 550 -6.55 -9.13 -31.67
N LYS A 551 -5.93 -10.31 -31.63
CA LYS A 551 -4.63 -10.48 -32.27
C LYS A 551 -4.80 -10.03 -33.71
N ARG A 552 -4.12 -8.96 -34.10
CA ARG A 552 -4.00 -8.56 -35.51
C ARG A 552 -3.46 -9.77 -36.27
N GLY A 553 -4.32 -10.47 -37.02
CA GLY A 553 -3.88 -11.58 -37.88
C GLY A 553 -4.85 -12.73 -38.08
N GLU A 554 -5.92 -12.90 -37.30
CA GLU A 554 -6.88 -13.99 -37.53
C GLU A 554 -8.25 -13.45 -37.95
N THR A 555 -8.51 -13.46 -39.26
CA THR A 555 -9.86 -13.31 -39.81
C THR A 555 -10.71 -14.53 -39.44
N PRO A 556 -11.96 -14.35 -38.98
CA PRO A 556 -12.88 -15.46 -38.77
C PRO A 556 -13.11 -16.20 -40.09
N LYS A 557 -12.92 -17.53 -40.11
CA LYS A 557 -13.39 -18.39 -41.21
C LYS A 557 -14.91 -18.40 -41.18
N GLU A 558 -15.54 -17.65 -42.07
CA GLU A 558 -16.94 -17.84 -42.41
C GLU A 558 -17.13 -19.23 -43.05
N ARG A 559 -18.07 -20.02 -42.50
CA ARG A 559 -18.60 -21.21 -43.17
C ARG A 559 -19.45 -20.74 -44.35
N GLY A 560 -18.98 -20.99 -45.56
CA GLY A 560 -19.73 -20.70 -46.78
C GLY A 560 -20.89 -21.68 -47.00
N SER A 561 -22.04 -21.12 -47.38
CA SER A 561 -23.16 -21.83 -48.01
C SER A 561 -23.48 -21.18 -49.37
N GLY A 562 -23.15 -21.90 -50.46
CA GLY A 562 -23.88 -22.01 -51.73
C GLY A 562 -24.30 -20.78 -52.57
N GLY A 563 -23.59 -20.57 -53.70
CA GLY A 563 -24.16 -20.39 -55.06
C GLY A 563 -24.85 -19.06 -55.49
N PRO A 564 -25.15 -18.86 -56.79
CA PRO A 564 -24.17 -18.36 -57.78
C PRO A 564 -24.63 -17.17 -58.68
N ARG A 565 -23.60 -16.52 -59.28
CA ARG A 565 -23.54 -15.74 -60.56
C ARG A 565 -24.43 -14.49 -60.77
N GLY A 566 -23.76 -13.38 -61.11
CA GLY A 566 -24.33 -12.22 -61.80
C GLY A 566 -23.25 -11.21 -62.24
N SER A 567 -23.21 -10.95 -63.54
CA SER A 567 -22.33 -10.10 -64.36
C SER A 567 -22.07 -8.64 -63.93
N ALA A 568 -20.88 -8.13 -64.30
CA ALA A 568 -20.40 -6.73 -64.27
C ALA A 568 -21.13 -5.82 -65.30
N PRO A 569 -20.79 -4.50 -65.53
CA PRO A 569 -19.73 -3.67 -64.95
C PRO A 569 -20.10 -2.18 -64.64
N GLY A 570 -19.19 -1.43 -63.97
CA GLY A 570 -19.04 0.01 -64.26
C GLY A 570 -18.50 0.93 -63.14
N TRP A 571 -17.27 1.44 -63.34
CA TRP A 571 -16.71 2.77 -62.96
C TRP A 571 -16.77 3.22 -61.48
N GLY A 572 -15.72 3.67 -60.79
CA GLY A 572 -14.31 3.95 -61.08
C GLY A 572 -13.72 4.63 -59.83
N ARG A 573 -12.54 4.21 -59.37
CA ARG A 573 -11.74 4.95 -58.37
C ARG A 573 -10.30 5.04 -58.86
N LYS A 574 -9.82 6.28 -59.01
CA LYS A 574 -8.41 6.61 -59.26
C LYS A 574 -7.57 6.28 -58.02
N PRO A 575 -6.40 5.65 -58.16
CA PRO A 575 -5.34 5.66 -57.15
C PRO A 575 -4.26 6.67 -57.57
N TRP A 576 -3.71 7.43 -56.61
CA TRP A 576 -2.41 8.06 -56.78
C TRP A 576 -1.33 7.13 -56.22
N ARG A 577 -0.37 6.80 -57.08
CA ARG A 577 0.80 5.96 -56.85
C ARG A 577 2.04 6.85 -56.68
N TYR A 578 2.80 6.61 -55.59
CA TYR A 578 4.28 6.48 -55.46
C TYR A 578 5.22 7.58 -56.04
N PRO A 579 6.56 7.62 -55.78
CA PRO A 579 7.43 6.69 -55.03
C PRO A 579 8.48 7.34 -54.08
N ILE A 580 9.26 6.43 -53.51
CA ILE A 580 10.42 6.50 -52.62
C ILE A 580 11.73 6.95 -53.32
N SER A 581 12.65 7.45 -52.48
CA SER A 581 14.12 7.48 -52.54
C SER A 581 14.86 8.56 -53.32
N LEU A 582 15.70 9.31 -52.58
CA LEU A 582 17.09 9.57 -52.97
C LEU A 582 18.00 9.52 -51.73
N LEU A 583 19.08 8.74 -51.86
CA LEU A 583 20.23 8.64 -50.94
C LEU A 583 21.08 9.92 -50.96
N LEU A 584 21.57 10.37 -49.80
CA LEU A 584 22.83 11.14 -49.68
C LEU A 584 23.58 10.78 -48.38
N SER A 585 24.90 10.91 -48.47
CA SER A 585 26.01 10.25 -47.77
C SER A 585 26.40 10.78 -46.38
N PRO A 586 27.23 10.04 -45.61
CA PRO A 586 27.62 10.37 -44.24
C PRO A 586 28.88 11.26 -44.20
N THR A 587 28.71 12.59 -44.17
CA THR A 587 29.82 13.51 -43.83
C THR A 587 29.28 14.83 -43.25
N LYS A 588 29.00 14.86 -41.94
CA LYS A 588 29.09 16.06 -41.09
C LYS A 588 28.95 15.70 -39.60
N ILE A 589 29.75 14.74 -39.16
CA ILE A 589 30.09 14.55 -37.75
C ILE A 589 31.51 15.10 -37.64
N GLU A 590 31.68 16.39 -37.29
CA GLU A 590 32.91 16.90 -36.65
C GLU A 590 32.92 18.40 -36.29
N SER A 591 31.90 19.21 -36.59
CA SER A 591 31.99 20.68 -36.36
C SER A 591 31.08 21.28 -35.29
N ILE A 592 30.50 20.49 -34.37
CA ILE A 592 29.85 21.01 -33.15
C ILE A 592 30.20 20.10 -31.95
N ILE A 593 31.50 19.80 -31.82
CA ILE A 593 32.10 19.23 -30.60
C ILE A 593 33.30 20.11 -30.27
N LYS A 594 33.03 21.29 -29.70
CA LYS A 594 33.98 22.10 -28.93
C LYS A 594 33.19 23.26 -28.33
N MET A 595 33.37 23.47 -27.03
CA MET A 595 32.68 24.45 -26.17
C MET A 595 31.34 23.99 -25.58
N THR A 596 31.41 23.00 -24.69
CA THR A 596 30.94 23.06 -23.28
C THR A 596 30.88 21.61 -22.78
N ASN A 597 31.86 21.20 -21.96
CA ASN A 597 31.78 19.94 -21.23
C ASN A 597 30.88 20.14 -20.01
N PRO A 598 29.75 19.43 -19.84
CA PRO A 598 29.22 19.14 -18.54
C PRO A 598 29.87 17.84 -18.06
N VAL A 599 30.68 17.93 -17.01
CA VAL A 599 31.19 16.76 -16.28
C VAL A 599 29.99 15.95 -15.77
N SER A 600 29.99 14.64 -16.01
CA SER A 600 28.93 13.71 -15.59
C SER A 600 28.88 13.58 -14.06
N MET A 601 27.70 13.41 -13.46
CA MET A 601 27.55 13.10 -12.01
C MET A 601 28.36 11.85 -11.60
N LYS A 602 28.62 10.92 -12.52
CA LYS A 602 29.50 9.75 -12.30
C LYS A 602 30.98 10.14 -12.10
N ASP A 603 31.43 11.20 -12.75
CA ASP A 603 32.82 11.68 -12.63
C ASP A 603 33.03 12.48 -11.34
N MET A 604 31.99 13.18 -10.84
CA MET A 604 32.02 13.84 -9.53
C MET A 604 32.06 12.85 -8.35
N HIS A 605 31.32 11.74 -8.44
CA HIS A 605 31.35 10.68 -7.41
C HIS A 605 32.72 10.01 -7.30
N LYS A 606 33.45 9.87 -8.42
CA LYS A 606 34.85 9.40 -8.45
C LYS A 606 35.81 10.37 -7.74
N THR A 607 35.49 11.66 -7.69
CA THR A 607 36.30 12.68 -7.00
C THR A 607 36.07 12.66 -5.48
N PHE A 608 34.87 12.30 -5.01
CA PHE A 608 34.53 12.23 -3.58
C PHE A 608 35.27 11.11 -2.84
N ALA A 609 35.53 9.98 -3.50
CA ALA A 609 36.35 8.89 -2.96
C ALA A 609 37.82 9.28 -2.66
N LYS A 610 38.26 10.50 -3.06
CA LYS A 610 39.62 11.03 -2.84
C LYS A 610 39.70 12.13 -1.77
N LEU A 611 38.60 12.56 -1.17
CA LEU A 611 38.64 13.51 -0.06
C LEU A 611 38.80 12.73 1.26
N GLU A 612 39.94 12.91 1.93
CA GLU A 612 40.16 12.36 3.26
C GLU A 612 39.10 12.89 4.23
N LYS A 613 38.48 11.98 5.01
CA LYS A 613 37.53 12.33 6.07
C LYS A 613 38.21 13.20 7.13
N PHE A 614 37.54 14.24 7.58
CA PHE A 614 38.00 15.06 8.69
C PHE A 614 37.90 14.30 10.01
N SER A 615 39.03 14.12 10.68
CA SER A 615 39.14 13.41 11.96
C SER A 615 39.44 14.33 13.15
N GLY A 616 39.37 15.66 12.96
CA GLY A 616 39.71 16.65 13.99
C GLY A 616 41.09 17.33 13.81
N GLN A 617 41.89 16.90 12.83
CA GLN A 617 43.21 17.49 12.52
C GLN A 617 43.22 18.17 11.14
N ASP A 618 44.20 19.07 10.91
CA ASP A 618 44.40 19.79 9.65
C ASP A 618 43.14 20.50 9.11
N PHE A 619 42.34 21.06 10.03
CA PHE A 619 41.04 21.62 9.72
C PHE A 619 41.08 22.64 8.59
N ARG A 620 42.08 23.55 8.52
CA ARG A 620 42.21 24.51 7.40
C ARG A 620 42.28 23.85 6.03
N ARG A 621 42.97 22.71 5.93
CA ARG A 621 43.19 22.01 4.66
C ARG A 621 41.91 21.32 4.23
N TRP A 622 41.27 20.61 5.16
CA TRP A 622 39.98 19.95 4.89
C TRP A 622 38.90 20.98 4.57
N GLN A 623 38.80 22.05 5.37
CA GLN A 623 37.82 23.12 5.22
C GLN A 623 37.91 23.76 3.83
N LYS A 624 39.11 24.12 3.36
CA LYS A 624 39.28 24.67 2.01
C LYS A 624 38.84 23.70 0.92
N LYS A 625 39.22 22.41 1.03
CA LYS A 625 38.83 21.37 0.07
C LYS A 625 37.31 21.17 0.05
N MET A 626 36.68 21.13 1.22
CA MET A 626 35.23 21.01 1.37
C MET A 626 34.51 22.24 0.81
N HIS A 627 35.02 23.44 1.07
CA HIS A 627 34.46 24.68 0.52
C HIS A 627 34.51 24.72 -1.02
N PHE A 628 35.63 24.31 -1.64
CA PHE A 628 35.71 24.18 -3.10
C PHE A 628 34.69 23.19 -3.64
N TYR A 629 34.54 22.03 -2.99
CA TYR A 629 33.58 21.01 -3.38
C TYR A 629 32.12 21.51 -3.30
N LEU A 630 31.75 22.20 -2.22
CA LEU A 630 30.43 22.80 -2.06
C LEU A 630 30.17 23.92 -3.08
N THR A 631 31.24 24.59 -3.55
CA THR A 631 31.20 25.60 -4.61
C THR A 631 30.88 24.96 -5.96
N ASP A 632 31.51 23.85 -6.30
CA ASP A 632 31.23 23.08 -7.52
C ASP A 632 29.80 22.54 -7.54
N LEU A 633 29.28 22.16 -6.38
CA LEU A 633 27.87 21.77 -6.19
C LEU A 633 26.88 22.93 -6.24
N LYS A 634 27.36 24.17 -6.30
CA LYS A 634 26.54 25.40 -6.30
C LYS A 634 25.66 25.55 -5.05
N VAL A 635 26.07 24.98 -3.92
CA VAL A 635 25.33 25.06 -2.65
C VAL A 635 26.04 25.90 -1.58
N VAL A 636 27.33 26.22 -1.77
CA VAL A 636 28.15 26.94 -0.78
C VAL A 636 27.56 28.28 -0.31
N TYR A 637 26.72 28.92 -1.13
CA TYR A 637 26.14 30.23 -0.82
C TYR A 637 25.29 30.23 0.46
N VAL A 638 24.70 29.09 0.87
CA VAL A 638 23.93 28.95 2.12
C VAL A 638 24.79 29.13 3.37
N LEU A 639 26.11 28.99 3.26
CA LEU A 639 27.06 29.30 4.33
C LEU A 639 27.29 30.81 4.54
N SER A 640 26.66 31.66 3.73
CA SER A 640 26.83 33.12 3.82
C SER A 640 25.51 33.89 3.66
N THR A 641 24.54 33.30 2.97
CA THR A 641 23.24 33.91 2.69
C THR A 641 22.23 33.42 3.73
N PRO A 642 21.60 34.31 4.52
CA PRO A 642 20.62 33.89 5.52
C PRO A 642 19.36 33.31 4.87
N PHE A 643 18.63 32.51 5.64
CA PHE A 643 17.34 31.98 5.23
C PHE A 643 16.38 33.12 4.84
N PRO A 644 15.70 33.06 3.68
CA PRO A 644 14.77 34.11 3.26
C PRO A 644 13.63 34.30 4.27
N ALA A 645 13.37 35.53 4.72
CA ALA A 645 12.30 35.81 5.68
C ALA A 645 10.91 35.49 5.12
N PHE A 646 9.96 35.14 5.99
CA PHE A 646 8.56 34.96 5.61
C PHE A 646 7.89 36.31 5.38
N VAL A 647 7.04 36.40 4.36
CA VAL A 647 6.28 37.62 4.04
C VAL A 647 4.81 37.26 3.91
N GLU A 648 3.89 38.05 4.49
CA GLU A 648 2.46 37.83 4.27
C GLU A 648 2.13 38.05 2.78
N ASN A 649 1.41 37.09 2.18
CA ASN A 649 1.11 37.01 0.73
C ASN A 649 2.32 36.72 -0.18
N GLU A 650 3.08 35.66 0.12
CA GLU A 650 4.20 35.24 -0.73
C GLU A 650 3.79 34.93 -2.17
N THR A 651 4.58 35.46 -3.11
CA THR A 651 4.49 35.09 -4.51
C THR A 651 5.06 33.69 -4.75
N LEU A 652 4.60 33.02 -5.81
CA LEU A 652 5.13 31.71 -6.25
C LEU A 652 6.66 31.71 -6.44
N GLU A 653 7.24 32.85 -6.81
CA GLU A 653 8.69 33.01 -6.98
C GLU A 653 9.42 33.05 -5.64
N GLN A 654 8.87 33.73 -4.64
CA GLN A 654 9.43 33.78 -3.28
C GLN A 654 9.39 32.41 -2.61
N THR A 655 8.29 31.66 -2.74
CA THR A 655 8.19 30.28 -2.24
C THR A 655 9.19 29.35 -2.92
N ARG A 656 9.40 29.50 -4.23
CA ARG A 656 10.43 28.75 -4.99
C ARG A 656 11.84 29.07 -4.52
N ASN A 657 12.13 30.34 -4.26
CA ASN A 657 13.45 30.77 -3.77
C ASN A 657 13.74 30.24 -2.36
N ARG A 658 12.74 30.21 -1.48
CA ARG A 658 12.83 29.61 -0.14
C ARG A 658 13.09 28.10 -0.22
N SER A 659 12.29 27.38 -1.01
CA SER A 659 12.46 25.93 -1.24
C SER A 659 13.83 25.59 -1.83
N LYS A 660 14.34 26.43 -2.74
CA LYS A 660 15.66 26.27 -3.33
C LYS A 660 16.77 26.47 -2.30
N TRP A 661 16.63 27.45 -1.41
CA TRP A 661 17.58 27.69 -0.32
C TRP A 661 17.60 26.51 0.66
N GLU A 662 16.43 26.01 1.09
CA GLU A 662 16.32 24.85 2.01
C GLU A 662 16.95 23.59 1.44
N ASN A 663 16.70 23.30 0.15
CA ASN A 663 17.32 22.16 -0.51
C ASN A 663 18.85 22.31 -0.61
N ALA A 664 19.34 23.52 -0.88
CA ALA A 664 20.78 23.79 -0.91
C ALA A 664 21.40 23.65 0.50
N ASP A 665 20.73 24.10 1.56
CA ASP A 665 21.19 23.95 2.94
C ASP A 665 21.24 22.47 3.36
N TYR A 666 20.21 21.69 3.05
CA TYR A 666 20.20 20.25 3.31
C TYR A 666 21.35 19.51 2.60
N ILE A 667 21.57 19.79 1.31
CA ILE A 667 22.66 19.19 0.52
C ILE A 667 24.02 19.62 1.08
N CYS A 668 24.19 20.90 1.40
CA CYS A 668 25.42 21.44 1.98
C CYS A 668 25.75 20.76 3.32
N ARG A 669 24.77 20.69 4.23
CA ARG A 669 24.89 20.03 5.53
C ARG A 669 25.23 18.54 5.38
N GLY A 670 24.55 17.83 4.49
CA GLY A 670 24.79 16.42 4.22
C GLY A 670 26.21 16.14 3.73
N HIS A 671 26.78 17.00 2.88
CA HIS A 671 28.15 16.84 2.40
C HIS A 671 29.20 17.18 3.46
N ILE A 672 28.95 18.18 4.32
CA ILE A 672 29.82 18.48 5.46
C ILE A 672 29.87 17.29 6.43
N LEU A 673 28.71 16.71 6.77
CA LEU A 673 28.59 15.53 7.64
C LEU A 673 29.22 14.27 7.05
N ASN A 674 29.05 14.02 5.75
CA ASN A 674 29.71 12.86 5.12
C ASN A 674 31.22 13.07 4.93
N GLY A 675 31.70 14.30 5.05
CA GLY A 675 33.12 14.64 4.95
C GLY A 675 33.90 14.45 6.25
N MET A 676 33.27 14.04 7.36
CA MET A 676 33.92 13.83 8.66
C MET A 676 33.97 12.35 9.07
N SER A 677 34.78 12.03 10.07
CA SER A 677 34.85 10.71 10.69
C SER A 677 33.55 10.38 11.42
N ASP A 678 33.29 9.08 11.59
CA ASP A 678 32.03 8.61 12.18
C ASP A 678 31.85 9.13 13.62
N SER A 679 32.94 9.24 14.37
CA SER A 679 32.96 9.85 15.72
C SER A 679 32.55 11.33 15.75
N LEU A 680 32.86 12.10 14.70
CA LEU A 680 32.47 13.51 14.60
C LEU A 680 31.07 13.65 14.03
N PHE A 681 30.69 12.76 13.11
CA PHE A 681 29.33 12.67 12.59
C PHE A 681 28.34 12.52 13.76
N ASP A 682 28.60 11.60 14.69
CA ASP A 682 27.72 11.34 15.82
C ASP A 682 27.48 12.57 16.71
N VAL A 683 28.49 13.42 16.85
CA VAL A 683 28.45 14.65 17.66
C VAL A 683 27.67 15.76 16.95
N TYR A 684 27.78 15.87 15.63
CA TYR A 684 27.28 17.01 14.87
C TYR A 684 26.02 16.73 14.04
N GLN A 685 25.55 15.48 13.96
CA GLN A 685 24.37 15.08 13.15
C GLN A 685 23.08 15.86 13.47
N ASN A 686 22.94 16.35 14.70
CA ASN A 686 21.75 17.05 15.19
C ASN A 686 21.80 18.58 14.98
N VAL A 687 22.83 19.12 14.32
CA VAL A 687 22.89 20.57 14.02
C VAL A 687 21.90 20.90 12.90
N GLU A 688 21.11 21.97 13.09
CA GLU A 688 19.90 22.24 12.30
C GLU A 688 20.19 22.82 10.91
N SER A 689 21.22 23.65 10.76
CA SER A 689 21.59 24.28 9.47
C SER A 689 23.04 24.02 9.06
N ALA A 690 23.32 24.08 7.76
CA ALA A 690 24.70 23.97 7.26
C ALA A 690 25.58 25.11 7.76
N LYS A 691 25.03 26.32 7.87
CA LYS A 691 25.74 27.49 8.40
C LYS A 691 26.16 27.30 9.84
N GLU A 692 25.23 26.89 10.70
CA GLU A 692 25.52 26.66 12.11
C GLU A 692 26.54 25.53 12.29
N LEU A 693 26.43 24.46 11.52
CA LEU A 693 27.40 23.37 11.53
C LEU A 693 28.79 23.87 11.15
N TRP A 694 28.88 24.65 10.07
CA TRP A 694 30.13 25.23 9.60
C TRP A 694 30.77 26.15 10.64
N ASP A 695 29.98 27.03 11.27
CA ASP A 695 30.44 27.95 12.31
C ASP A 695 30.92 27.23 13.56
N ARG A 696 30.21 26.18 14.00
CA ARG A 696 30.62 25.37 15.16
C ARG A 696 31.95 24.66 14.90
N LEU A 697 32.17 24.17 13.68
CA LEU A 697 33.42 23.54 13.28
C LEU A 697 34.56 24.58 13.21
N GLU A 698 34.32 25.75 12.63
CA GLU A 698 35.27 26.85 12.63
C GLU A 698 35.65 27.26 14.06
N ALA A 699 34.68 27.54 14.92
CA ALA A 699 34.92 27.98 16.29
C ALA A 699 35.76 26.98 17.09
N LYS A 700 35.52 25.67 16.92
CA LYS A 700 36.23 24.62 17.66
C LYS A 700 37.64 24.36 17.09
N TYR A 701 37.74 24.17 15.77
CA TYR A 701 38.96 23.64 15.16
C TYR A 701 39.87 24.70 14.51
N MET A 702 39.42 25.95 14.33
CA MET A 702 40.32 27.05 13.92
C MET A 702 41.41 27.33 14.94
N ALA A 703 41.04 27.40 16.22
CA ALA A 703 41.95 27.75 17.31
C ALA A 703 42.92 26.60 17.63
N GLU A 704 42.47 25.36 17.52
CA GLU A 704 43.27 24.15 17.69
C GLU A 704 44.32 23.97 16.58
N ASP A 705 43.97 24.19 15.30
CA ASP A 705 44.92 24.09 14.17
C ASP A 705 46.05 25.16 14.25
N VAL A 706 45.75 26.36 14.78
CA VAL A 706 46.76 27.41 15.04
C VAL A 706 47.67 27.05 16.23
N SER A 707 47.12 26.39 17.25
CA SER A 707 47.85 25.96 18.45
C SER A 707 48.74 24.75 18.17
N SER A 708 48.24 23.78 17.40
CA SER A 708 48.99 22.61 16.94
C SER A 708 50.13 23.00 15.99
N LYS A 709 49.96 24.03 15.14
CA LYS A 709 51.06 24.58 14.33
C LYS A 709 52.08 25.34 15.16
N LYS A 710 51.68 26.08 16.20
CA LYS A 710 52.64 26.66 17.17
C LYS A 710 53.41 25.57 17.92
N PHE A 711 52.77 24.45 18.25
CA PHE A 711 53.40 23.30 18.91
C PHE A 711 54.38 22.56 17.97
N LEU A 712 54.02 22.35 16.70
CA LEU A 712 54.91 21.78 15.69
C LEU A 712 56.10 22.69 15.36
N VAL A 713 55.90 24.00 15.28
CA VAL A 713 56.99 24.98 15.14
C VAL A 713 57.89 24.97 16.36
N GLY A 714 57.34 24.87 17.57
CA GLY A 714 58.12 24.70 18.81
C GLY A 714 58.93 23.40 18.82
N ASN A 715 58.35 22.29 18.38
CA ASN A 715 59.05 21.00 18.29
C ASN A 715 60.13 21.00 17.21
N PHE A 716 59.88 21.63 16.05
CA PHE A 716 60.88 21.82 15.00
C PHE A 716 62.05 22.68 15.48
N LEU A 717 61.77 23.81 16.14
CA LEU A 717 62.81 24.71 16.67
C LEU A 717 63.66 24.05 17.78
N ASN A 718 63.08 23.09 18.50
CA ASN A 718 63.75 22.36 19.59
C ASN A 718 64.29 20.99 19.15
N TYR A 719 64.09 20.56 17.91
CA TYR A 719 64.54 19.26 17.42
C TYR A 719 66.07 19.25 17.24
N LYS A 720 66.75 18.31 17.90
CA LYS A 720 68.18 18.07 17.75
C LYS A 720 68.39 16.61 17.34
N MET A 721 69.10 16.41 16.23
CA MET A 721 69.54 15.07 15.86
C MET A 721 70.59 14.59 16.86
N VAL A 722 70.53 13.30 17.19
CA VAL A 722 71.47 12.64 18.11
C VAL A 722 72.16 11.49 17.38
N ASP A 723 73.44 11.28 17.69
CA ASP A 723 74.29 10.30 16.99
C ASP A 723 73.90 8.84 17.27
N THR A 724 73.03 8.61 18.25
CA THR A 724 72.58 7.27 18.67
C THR A 724 71.44 6.70 17.83
N ARG A 725 70.90 7.45 16.86
CA ARG A 725 69.78 7.04 16.00
C ARG A 725 70.14 7.15 14.51
N PRO A 726 69.62 6.25 13.64
CA PRO A 726 69.84 6.35 12.20
C PRO A 726 69.35 7.68 11.63
N VAL A 727 70.18 8.32 10.81
CA VAL A 727 69.89 9.65 10.21
C VAL A 727 68.59 9.64 9.40
N MET A 728 68.30 8.55 8.68
CA MET A 728 67.07 8.44 7.89
C MET A 728 65.80 8.41 8.74
N GLU A 729 65.87 7.83 9.93
CA GLU A 729 64.72 7.78 10.84
C GLU A 729 64.43 9.17 11.42
N GLN A 730 65.49 9.86 11.86
CA GLN A 730 65.42 11.24 12.34
C GLN A 730 64.99 12.21 11.23
N TYR A 731 65.43 11.98 9.99
CA TYR A 731 65.02 12.74 8.81
C TYR A 731 63.52 12.57 8.50
N HIS A 732 62.99 11.34 8.56
CA HIS A 732 61.56 11.11 8.35
C HIS A 732 60.71 11.73 9.48
N GLU A 733 61.23 11.76 10.71
CA GLU A 733 60.60 12.47 11.83
C GLU A 733 60.53 13.98 11.56
N LEU A 734 61.63 14.57 11.07
CA LEU A 734 61.74 15.97 10.67
C LEU A 734 60.84 16.32 9.48
N GLN A 735 60.71 15.42 8.49
CA GLN A 735 59.75 15.56 7.39
C GLN A 735 58.30 15.54 7.87
N ARG A 736 57.94 14.66 8.81
CA ARG A 736 56.59 14.64 9.40
C ARG A 736 56.26 15.91 10.19
N MET A 737 57.27 16.55 10.80
CA MET A 737 57.08 17.84 11.49
C MET A 737 56.91 19.03 10.54
N LEU A 738 57.43 18.95 9.31
CA LEU A 738 57.37 20.02 8.31
C LEU A 738 56.13 19.96 7.40
N GLY A 739 55.43 18.82 7.36
CA GLY A 739 54.16 18.62 6.63
C GLY A 739 54.35 18.05 5.22
#